data_AF-A0A660ZDV5-F1
#
_entry.id   AF-A0A660ZDV5-F1
#
_cell.length_a   1.000
_cell.length_b   1.000
_cell.length_c   1.000
_cell.angle_alpha   90.00
_cell.angle_beta   90.00
_cell.angle_gamma   90.00
#
_symmetry.space_group_name_H-M   'P 1'
#
loop_
_entity.id
_entity.type
_entity.pdbx_description
1 polymer ?
#
loop_
_entity_poly.entity_id
_entity_poly.type
_entity_poly.pdbx_seq_one_letter_code
_entity_poly.pdbx_strand_id
1 'polypeptide(L)'
;MKNVACFLIIFSVFISTEIFPQKPSGNNSYSPTSTSSWSHLNLNNISSVFRNNGISDINISQDAAGFKFPKETGKTTVYQSGLLWGALLNRPSEMDPHVGGSVYRSGLQPGKILSPGVAEDPEAEHVRIYRVRPDVFPGGPSVDISWEAFDEGKTETKVRAQYETDWVEWRANDGAPYDDVDTNGSYDPDIDVPGIPGASQTIWFVANDLDPSLTHYLYGSDPMGIEYQATYWEYKDGSFLDNLFFRKYKLINKSDVAFDSMYISMWSDIDIGYAGDDFAGCDTILNLGYAYNAYDYDAVYDPSPPPAVGFDLLQGPSTSGGSTLPMTAFYYFVCGGNMFYCPPFGFEGAVRFYRFMQGKIGSTNEPFINPVTGLPTTYVVSGDPLTGEGWIDGMEFGPGDRNIGLASGPFNMAVGDTQEVIIAEIAAMGFDRLDSVKKLKFYSSMVQNTYDAGYYQDPAPKPLIPLVTVEKTGPQVELNWGEDRQSVDQIESFDQSGYKFQGYNVYQLNSTFSSKENSVRIATFDIEDGITEIPGLVMDPETGLAIEGVVQYGSDSGIERTISIDTDYLDNSHMIVGKKYYFAVTAYTYNPDPAAFTNNSESLLDIIEVIYYDDLEGANYGDSLQVLHTQGIGGGEIIIKVTDPTKLTGEDYEVYFRIQKYYLNEDGEWVPIGDTDKSIL
;
A
#
# COMPACT_ATOMS: atom_id res chain seq x y z
N MET A 1 60.48 38.26 34.33
CA MET A 1 59.11 38.29 34.88
C MET A 1 58.18 38.73 33.77
N LYS A 2 57.51 37.77 33.12
CA LYS A 2 56.58 37.99 32.01
C LYS A 2 55.17 38.01 32.61
N ASN A 3 54.51 39.17 32.55
CA ASN A 3 53.10 39.28 32.92
C ASN A 3 52.26 38.72 31.77
N VAL A 4 51.59 37.61 32.03
CA VAL A 4 50.61 36.97 31.17
C VAL A 4 49.26 37.64 31.45
N ALA A 5 48.68 38.27 30.44
CA ALA A 5 47.29 38.72 30.46
C ALA A 5 46.42 37.60 29.87
N CYS A 6 45.67 36.90 30.72
CA CYS A 6 44.64 35.97 30.30
C CYS A 6 43.37 36.75 29.93
N PHE A 7 42.95 36.68 28.66
CA PHE A 7 41.60 37.02 28.25
C PHE A 7 40.70 35.81 28.50
N LEU A 8 39.76 35.96 29.43
CA LEU A 8 38.70 34.98 29.68
C LEU A 8 37.56 35.27 28.70
N ILE A 9 37.42 34.47 27.64
CA ILE A 9 36.26 34.51 26.74
C ILE A 9 35.19 33.63 27.37
N ILE A 10 34.14 34.26 27.92
CA ILE A 10 32.94 33.58 28.42
C ILE A 10 32.08 33.26 27.20
N PHE A 11 32.05 31.98 26.79
CA PHE A 11 30.99 31.47 25.92
C PHE A 11 29.69 31.42 26.74
N SER A 12 28.81 32.39 26.54
CA SER A 12 27.41 32.30 26.95
C SER A 12 26.72 31.26 26.07
N VAL A 13 26.68 30.02 26.55
CA VAL A 13 25.78 28.99 26.04
C VAL A 13 24.37 29.40 26.44
N PHE A 14 23.62 29.97 25.51
CA PHE A 14 22.17 30.02 25.60
C PHE A 14 21.67 28.60 25.33
N ILE A 15 21.46 27.82 26.39
CA ILE A 15 20.59 26.65 26.31
C ILE A 15 19.17 27.22 26.28
N SER A 16 18.61 27.40 25.08
CA SER A 16 17.15 27.48 24.93
C SER A 16 16.61 26.12 25.34
N THR A 17 16.17 26.03 26.60
CA THR A 17 15.25 25.00 27.02
C THR A 17 13.92 25.39 26.41
N GLU A 18 13.66 24.94 25.18
CA GLU A 18 12.31 24.93 24.66
C GLU A 18 11.55 23.86 25.44
N ILE A 19 10.71 24.33 26.35
CA ILE A 19 9.71 23.52 27.02
C ILE A 19 8.62 23.30 25.99
N PHE A 20 8.72 22.20 25.24
CA PHE A 20 7.58 21.70 24.49
C PHE A 20 6.42 21.48 25.47
N PRO A 21 5.20 21.94 25.19
CA PRO A 21 4.05 21.52 25.97
C PRO A 21 3.95 19.99 25.85
N GLN A 22 4.28 19.33 26.96
CA GLN A 22 4.01 17.92 27.17
C GLN A 22 2.51 17.71 26.89
N LYS A 23 2.20 16.76 26.00
CA LYS A 23 0.85 16.20 25.77
C LYS A 23 0.12 16.20 27.12
N PRO A 24 -1.10 16.73 27.25
CA PRO A 24 -1.83 16.61 28.50
C PRO A 24 -1.86 15.14 28.87
N SER A 25 -1.15 14.76 29.93
CA SER A 25 -1.30 13.46 30.58
C SER A 25 -2.63 13.46 31.34
N GLY A 26 -3.71 13.62 30.57
CA GLY A 26 -5.04 13.37 31.04
C GLY A 26 -5.25 11.87 31.01
N ASN A 27 -5.10 11.23 32.17
CA ASN A 27 -5.90 10.04 32.49
C ASN A 27 -7.38 10.43 32.40
N ASN A 28 -7.90 10.56 31.19
CA ASN A 28 -9.33 10.59 30.94
C ASN A 28 -9.73 9.18 30.55
N SER A 29 -9.61 8.25 31.51
CA SER A 29 -10.36 7.00 31.46
C SER A 29 -11.83 7.35 31.68
N TYR A 30 -12.47 7.88 30.65
CA TYR A 30 -13.90 7.86 30.52
C TYR A 30 -14.18 6.82 29.45
N SER A 31 -14.55 5.60 29.88
CA SER A 31 -15.13 4.59 28.99
C SER A 31 -16.53 5.07 28.62
N PRO A 32 -16.81 5.41 27.34
CA PRO A 32 -18.17 5.35 26.85
C PRO A 32 -18.65 3.91 27.06
N THR A 33 -19.89 3.76 27.52
CA THR A 33 -20.49 2.49 27.92
C THR A 33 -20.84 1.56 26.76
N SER A 34 -20.29 1.79 25.57
CA SER A 34 -20.28 0.82 24.47
C SER A 34 -18.84 0.45 24.11
N THR A 35 -18.52 -0.85 24.14
CA THR A 35 -17.20 -1.30 23.70
C THR A 35 -17.17 -1.23 22.18
N SER A 36 -16.49 -0.23 21.61
CA SER A 36 -16.26 -0.19 20.17
C SER A 36 -15.53 -1.46 19.74
N SER A 37 -16.12 -2.19 18.80
CA SER A 37 -15.48 -3.34 18.17
C SER A 37 -14.54 -2.86 17.06
N TRP A 38 -13.55 -3.67 16.72
CA TRP A 38 -12.51 -3.31 15.76
C TRP A 38 -12.08 -4.51 14.92
N SER A 39 -11.53 -4.21 13.74
CA SER A 39 -10.98 -5.21 12.82
C SER A 39 -9.79 -4.63 12.06
N HIS A 40 -8.90 -5.50 11.59
CA HIS A 40 -7.77 -5.11 10.73
C HIS A 40 -8.14 -5.26 9.26
N LEU A 41 -7.72 -4.29 8.45
CA LEU A 41 -7.50 -4.46 7.03
C LEU A 41 -6.00 -4.66 6.80
N ASN A 42 -5.54 -5.81 6.32
CA ASN A 42 -4.11 -6.19 6.44
C ASN A 42 -3.57 -7.27 5.47
N LEU A 43 -4.19 -7.47 4.30
CA LEU A 43 -3.68 -8.39 3.27
C LEU A 43 -2.65 -7.75 2.35
N ASN A 44 -2.82 -6.49 1.94
CA ASN A 44 -1.89 -5.82 1.01
C ASN A 44 -0.67 -5.21 1.72
N ASN A 45 0.06 -4.24 1.17
CA ASN A 45 1.26 -3.68 1.84
C ASN A 45 0.94 -2.78 3.04
N ILE A 46 -0.33 -2.52 3.33
CA ILE A 46 -0.82 -1.72 4.44
C ILE A 46 -1.45 -2.62 5.51
N SER A 47 -1.30 -2.25 6.78
CA SER A 47 -2.14 -2.75 7.86
C SER A 47 -2.74 -1.56 8.60
N SER A 48 -4.06 -1.53 8.73
CA SER A 48 -4.76 -0.50 9.51
C SER A 48 -5.90 -1.09 10.32
N VAL A 49 -6.33 -0.35 11.35
CA VAL A 49 -7.40 -0.75 12.26
C VAL A 49 -8.62 0.14 12.05
N PHE A 50 -9.79 -0.50 11.95
CA PHE A 50 -11.08 0.18 11.80
C PHE A 50 -11.97 -0.14 12.99
N ARG A 51 -12.70 0.85 13.48
CA ARG A 51 -13.65 0.71 14.59
C ARG A 51 -15.07 0.95 14.12
N ASN A 52 -16.02 0.23 14.69
CA ASN A 52 -17.45 0.36 14.38
C ASN A 52 -18.11 1.66 14.88
N ASN A 53 -17.31 2.64 15.31
CA ASN A 53 -17.71 4.00 15.64
C ASN A 53 -17.11 5.04 14.66
N GLY A 54 -16.61 4.61 13.50
CA GLY A 54 -16.09 5.49 12.45
C GLY A 54 -14.68 6.05 12.68
N ILE A 55 -14.01 5.67 13.78
CA ILE A 55 -12.57 5.93 13.97
C ILE A 55 -11.76 4.87 13.22
N SER A 56 -10.70 5.28 12.52
CA SER A 56 -9.75 4.39 11.87
C SER A 56 -8.30 4.83 12.09
N ASP A 57 -7.35 4.01 11.66
CA ASP A 57 -5.91 4.30 11.54
C ASP A 57 -5.16 4.48 12.86
N ILE A 58 -5.86 4.40 13.99
CA ILE A 58 -5.27 4.34 15.34
C ILE A 58 -5.15 2.90 15.81
N ASN A 59 -4.08 2.58 16.55
CA ASN A 59 -3.85 1.22 17.05
C ASN A 59 -4.98 0.72 17.99
N ILE A 60 -4.94 -0.58 18.32
CA ILE A 60 -5.97 -1.23 19.16
C ILE A 60 -6.05 -0.58 20.56
N SER A 61 -4.93 -0.18 21.15
CA SER A 61 -4.88 0.47 22.47
C SER A 61 -5.27 1.95 22.46
N GLN A 62 -5.41 2.56 21.28
CA GLN A 62 -5.71 3.99 21.08
C GLN A 62 -4.67 4.93 21.69
N ASP A 63 -3.40 4.53 21.69
CA ASP A 63 -2.29 5.29 22.25
C ASP A 63 -1.13 5.55 21.27
N ALA A 64 -1.21 4.98 20.07
CA ALA A 64 -0.26 5.21 18.98
C ALA A 64 -0.91 5.04 17.61
N ALA A 65 -0.20 5.49 16.57
CA ALA A 65 -0.56 5.29 15.17
C ALA A 65 -0.77 3.79 14.85
N GLY A 66 -1.75 3.51 14.00
CA GLY A 66 -2.20 2.18 13.61
C GLY A 66 -2.12 1.89 12.11
N PHE A 67 -2.01 2.91 11.26
CA PHE A 67 -1.72 2.74 9.83
C PHE A 67 -0.24 2.42 9.64
N LYS A 68 0.07 1.18 9.31
CA LYS A 68 1.43 0.68 9.09
C LYS A 68 1.73 0.56 7.60
N PHE A 69 2.84 1.12 7.16
CA PHE A 69 3.32 1.03 5.78
C PHE A 69 4.84 1.18 5.68
N PRO A 70 5.57 0.26 5.02
CA PRO A 70 5.13 -1.09 4.66
C PRO A 70 4.79 -1.88 5.94
N LYS A 71 3.68 -2.62 5.94
CA LYS A 71 3.08 -3.17 7.16
C LYS A 71 4.03 -4.05 7.99
N GLU A 72 4.94 -4.76 7.35
CA GLU A 72 5.90 -5.67 7.96
C GLU A 72 6.98 -4.95 8.77
N THR A 73 7.20 -3.66 8.50
CA THR A 73 8.24 -2.86 9.16
C THR A 73 7.81 -2.35 10.54
N GLY A 74 6.50 -2.30 10.79
CA GLY A 74 5.92 -1.65 11.98
C GLY A 74 6.00 -0.11 11.97
N LYS A 75 6.52 0.50 10.91
CA LYS A 75 6.55 1.96 10.71
C LYS A 75 5.15 2.45 10.33
N THR A 76 4.81 3.68 10.71
CA THR A 76 3.46 4.23 10.54
C THR A 76 3.45 5.53 9.75
N THR A 77 2.31 5.86 9.12
CA THR A 77 2.14 7.12 8.37
C THR A 77 0.94 7.96 8.79
N VAL A 78 -0.05 7.35 9.45
CA VAL A 78 -1.28 8.04 9.88
C VAL A 78 -1.56 7.67 11.33
N TYR A 79 -1.80 8.68 12.16
CA TYR A 79 -2.12 8.49 13.56
C TYR A 79 -3.58 8.07 13.77
N GLN A 80 -4.51 8.80 13.13
CA GLN A 80 -5.93 8.55 13.23
C GLN A 80 -6.71 9.27 12.12
N SER A 81 -7.76 8.64 11.62
CA SER A 81 -8.68 9.27 10.67
C SER A 81 -10.15 9.04 11.02
N GLY A 82 -11.02 9.82 10.39
CA GLY A 82 -12.46 9.63 10.45
C GLY A 82 -13.20 10.52 9.46
N LEU A 83 -14.41 10.09 9.06
CA LEU A 83 -15.30 10.92 8.25
C LEU A 83 -16.06 11.88 9.16
N LEU A 84 -16.03 13.17 8.83
CA LEU A 84 -16.88 14.20 9.38
C LEU A 84 -17.96 14.62 8.38
N TRP A 85 -19.06 15.16 8.91
CA TRP A 85 -20.02 15.93 8.14
C TRP A 85 -20.46 17.17 8.90
N GLY A 86 -20.95 18.16 8.17
CA GLY A 86 -21.57 19.32 8.75
C GLY A 86 -22.70 19.86 7.88
N ALA A 87 -23.81 20.27 8.48
CA ALA A 87 -24.95 20.82 7.75
C ALA A 87 -25.73 21.86 8.56
N LEU A 88 -26.61 22.59 7.89
CA LEU A 88 -27.70 23.30 8.52
C LEU A 88 -28.94 22.42 8.51
N LEU A 89 -29.64 22.34 9.65
CA LEU A 89 -30.95 21.70 9.71
C LEU A 89 -31.98 22.65 9.10
N ASN A 90 -32.90 22.14 8.26
CA ASN A 90 -33.97 22.97 7.69
C ASN A 90 -35.08 23.24 8.72
N ARG A 91 -34.71 23.94 9.80
CA ARG A 91 -35.56 24.35 10.91
C ARG A 91 -35.44 25.87 11.03
N PRO A 92 -36.49 26.65 10.73
CA PRO A 92 -36.41 28.12 10.72
C PRO A 92 -35.94 28.78 12.03
N SER A 93 -35.95 28.04 13.15
CA SER A 93 -35.50 28.49 14.48
C SER A 93 -34.07 28.03 14.85
N GLU A 94 -33.43 27.20 14.04
CA GLU A 94 -32.13 26.56 14.31
C GLU A 94 -31.26 26.73 13.06
N MET A 95 -30.50 27.84 13.02
CA MET A 95 -29.60 28.17 11.91
C MET A 95 -28.14 27.87 12.22
N ASP A 96 -27.86 27.28 13.37
CA ASP A 96 -26.50 26.90 13.73
C ASP A 96 -26.12 25.59 13.03
N PRO A 97 -24.84 25.42 12.66
CA PRO A 97 -24.39 24.19 12.03
C PRO A 97 -24.28 23.03 13.02
N HIS A 98 -24.70 21.87 12.55
CA HIS A 98 -24.49 20.60 13.25
C HIS A 98 -23.32 19.88 12.60
N VAL A 99 -22.40 19.36 13.42
CA VAL A 99 -21.28 18.53 12.98
C VAL A 99 -21.36 17.17 13.64
N GLY A 100 -21.20 16.12 12.85
CA GLY A 100 -21.17 14.73 13.30
C GLY A 100 -20.04 13.95 12.64
N GLY A 101 -19.97 12.66 12.94
CA GLY A 101 -18.92 11.76 12.46
C GLY A 101 -17.82 11.52 13.50
N SER A 102 -16.59 11.37 13.03
CA SER A 102 -15.45 11.00 13.88
C SER A 102 -14.17 11.77 13.52
N VAL A 103 -13.45 12.18 14.57
CA VAL A 103 -12.03 12.60 14.56
C VAL A 103 -11.33 11.85 15.69
N TYR A 104 -10.45 12.50 16.48
CA TYR A 104 -9.99 12.04 17.81
C TYR A 104 -11.10 11.54 18.75
N ARG A 105 -12.34 12.02 18.57
CA ARG A 105 -13.53 11.58 19.28
C ARG A 105 -14.55 11.13 18.24
N SER A 106 -15.45 10.24 18.63
CA SER A 106 -16.55 9.80 17.79
C SER A 106 -17.87 10.33 18.34
N GLY A 107 -18.69 10.89 17.46
CA GLY A 107 -20.10 11.17 17.71
C GLY A 107 -21.02 9.99 17.34
N LEU A 108 -20.45 8.82 17.04
CA LEU A 108 -21.17 7.66 16.53
C LEU A 108 -21.21 6.52 17.55
N GLN A 109 -22.37 5.90 17.67
CA GLN A 109 -22.56 4.62 18.33
C GLN A 109 -22.77 3.50 17.31
N PRO A 110 -22.41 2.25 17.63
CA PRO A 110 -22.71 1.09 16.79
C PRO A 110 -24.22 0.89 16.58
N GLY A 111 -24.57 0.31 15.42
CA GLY A 111 -25.94 -0.12 15.10
C GLY A 111 -26.67 0.81 14.15
N LYS A 112 -27.75 0.29 13.56
CA LYS A 112 -28.58 1.03 12.60
C LYS A 112 -29.64 1.89 13.29
N ILE A 113 -30.29 2.78 12.56
CA ILE A 113 -31.50 3.49 12.99
C ILE A 113 -32.72 2.66 12.56
N LEU A 114 -33.49 2.19 13.55
CA LEU A 114 -34.66 1.33 13.34
C LEU A 114 -35.89 2.14 12.89
N SER A 115 -36.02 3.34 13.42
CA SER A 115 -37.01 4.35 13.06
C SER A 115 -36.50 5.72 13.50
N PRO A 116 -37.04 6.86 13.01
CA PRO A 116 -36.56 8.18 13.40
C PRO A 116 -36.44 8.34 14.93
N GLY A 117 -35.23 8.65 15.40
CA GLY A 117 -34.90 8.82 16.83
C GLY A 117 -34.79 7.52 17.65
N VAL A 118 -34.79 6.34 17.02
CA VAL A 118 -34.67 5.03 17.68
C VAL A 118 -33.48 4.27 17.13
N ALA A 119 -32.39 4.22 17.90
CA ALA A 119 -31.22 3.42 17.60
C ALA A 119 -31.47 1.93 17.89
N GLU A 120 -30.79 1.08 17.14
CA GLU A 120 -30.58 -0.32 17.49
C GLU A 120 -29.74 -0.42 18.79
N ASP A 121 -29.88 -1.53 19.51
CA ASP A 121 -29.08 -1.80 20.71
C ASP A 121 -27.61 -1.96 20.31
N PRO A 122 -26.70 -1.05 20.74
CA PRO A 122 -25.28 -1.12 20.36
C PRO A 122 -24.55 -2.35 20.92
N GLU A 123 -25.13 -3.02 21.92
CA GLU A 123 -24.56 -4.23 22.54
C GLU A 123 -25.18 -5.52 22.00
N ALA A 124 -26.08 -5.45 21.02
CA ALA A 124 -26.59 -6.64 20.36
C ALA A 124 -25.47 -7.39 19.64
N GLU A 125 -25.49 -8.72 19.71
CA GLU A 125 -24.40 -9.58 19.20
C GLU A 125 -24.07 -9.34 17.72
N HIS A 126 -25.07 -9.04 16.89
CA HIS A 126 -24.89 -8.74 15.47
C HIS A 126 -24.43 -7.31 15.18
N VAL A 127 -24.41 -6.41 16.17
CA VAL A 127 -24.01 -5.01 16.04
C VAL A 127 -22.49 -4.91 16.27
N ARG A 128 -21.75 -5.35 15.26
CA ARG A 128 -20.29 -5.46 15.29
C ARG A 128 -19.69 -5.15 13.92
N ILE A 129 -18.36 -5.09 13.88
CA ILE A 129 -17.61 -5.06 12.64
C ILE A 129 -17.51 -6.47 12.07
N TYR A 130 -17.73 -6.60 10.75
CA TYR A 130 -17.60 -7.85 10.00
C TYR A 130 -16.38 -7.75 9.09
N ARG A 131 -15.65 -8.85 8.92
CA ARG A 131 -14.53 -8.97 7.99
C ARG A 131 -14.58 -10.30 7.24
N VAL A 132 -14.44 -10.25 5.92
CA VAL A 132 -14.50 -11.42 5.03
C VAL A 132 -13.33 -11.42 4.05
N ARG A 133 -12.98 -12.63 3.60
CA ARG A 133 -12.06 -12.94 2.51
C ARG A 133 -12.72 -13.97 1.59
N PRO A 134 -12.71 -13.80 0.27
CA PRO A 134 -13.29 -14.78 -0.66
C PRO A 134 -12.71 -16.19 -0.55
N ASP A 135 -11.47 -16.34 -0.07
CA ASP A 135 -10.76 -17.62 0.05
C ASP A 135 -10.81 -18.24 1.46
N VAL A 136 -11.44 -17.57 2.44
CA VAL A 136 -11.60 -18.06 3.83
C VAL A 136 -13.08 -18.19 4.19
N PHE A 137 -13.62 -19.37 3.93
CA PHE A 137 -15.02 -19.70 4.22
C PHE A 137 -15.15 -21.11 4.86
N PRO A 138 -16.31 -21.43 5.47
CA PRO A 138 -16.56 -22.74 6.05
C PRO A 138 -16.40 -23.88 5.02
N GLY A 139 -15.55 -24.86 5.32
CA GLY A 139 -15.26 -25.96 4.39
C GLY A 139 -14.37 -25.60 3.19
N GLY A 140 -13.88 -24.35 3.13
CA GLY A 140 -12.95 -23.89 2.11
C GLY A 140 -11.53 -24.44 2.26
N PRO A 141 -10.62 -24.05 1.33
CA PRO A 141 -9.24 -24.54 1.32
C PRO A 141 -8.43 -24.07 2.54
N SER A 142 -7.33 -24.76 2.83
CA SER A 142 -6.31 -24.23 3.75
C SER A 142 -5.56 -23.11 3.04
N VAL A 143 -5.60 -21.91 3.60
CA VAL A 143 -4.88 -20.73 3.09
C VAL A 143 -3.96 -20.20 4.17
N ASP A 144 -2.87 -19.54 3.77
CA ASP A 144 -1.95 -18.91 4.72
C ASP A 144 -2.58 -17.64 5.31
N ILE A 145 -2.69 -17.64 6.64
CA ILE A 145 -3.20 -16.56 7.48
C ILE A 145 -2.23 -16.26 8.63
N SER A 146 -0.99 -16.75 8.52
CA SER A 146 0.03 -16.64 9.57
C SER A 146 0.40 -15.18 9.85
N TRP A 147 0.48 -14.34 8.81
CA TRP A 147 0.77 -12.93 8.97
C TRP A 147 -0.35 -12.16 9.67
N GLU A 148 -1.61 -12.38 9.29
CA GLU A 148 -2.76 -11.76 9.96
C GLU A 148 -2.82 -12.18 11.43
N ALA A 149 -2.58 -13.47 11.71
CA ALA A 149 -2.51 -13.97 13.08
C ALA A 149 -1.40 -13.29 13.89
N PHE A 150 -0.22 -13.10 13.29
CA PHE A 150 0.89 -12.39 13.91
C PHE A 150 0.54 -10.91 14.18
N ASP A 151 0.08 -10.18 13.17
CA ASP A 151 -0.23 -8.75 13.25
C ASP A 151 -1.36 -8.47 14.26
N GLU A 152 -2.37 -9.34 14.31
CA GLU A 152 -3.49 -9.25 15.25
C GLU A 152 -3.18 -9.80 16.66
N GLY A 153 -2.01 -10.40 16.87
CA GLY A 153 -1.68 -11.09 18.13
C GLY A 153 -2.62 -12.25 18.46
N LYS A 154 -3.13 -12.94 17.44
CA LYS A 154 -4.06 -14.08 17.54
C LYS A 154 -3.41 -15.38 17.05
N THR A 155 -4.11 -16.50 17.22
CA THR A 155 -3.73 -17.75 16.55
C THR A 155 -4.43 -17.82 15.19
N GLU A 156 -3.83 -18.50 14.22
CA GLU A 156 -4.43 -18.75 12.90
C GLU A 156 -5.85 -19.33 13.03
N THR A 157 -6.07 -20.28 13.93
CA THR A 157 -7.41 -20.85 14.20
C THR A 157 -8.43 -19.79 14.62
N LYS A 158 -8.04 -18.78 15.42
CA LYS A 158 -8.96 -17.72 15.85
C LYS A 158 -9.26 -16.75 14.71
N VAL A 159 -8.26 -16.44 13.89
CA VAL A 159 -8.45 -15.59 12.70
C VAL A 159 -9.38 -16.28 11.71
N ARG A 160 -9.14 -17.55 11.38
CA ARG A 160 -10.02 -18.33 10.49
C ARG A 160 -11.45 -18.42 11.03
N ALA A 161 -11.61 -18.73 12.32
CA ALA A 161 -12.94 -18.84 12.93
C ALA A 161 -13.72 -17.52 12.86
N GLN A 162 -13.04 -16.37 13.00
CA GLN A 162 -13.69 -15.06 12.83
C GLN A 162 -14.19 -14.88 11.38
N TYR A 163 -13.34 -15.15 10.38
CA TYR A 163 -13.73 -15.08 8.97
C TYR A 163 -14.91 -16.00 8.64
N GLU A 164 -14.87 -17.25 9.08
CA GLU A 164 -15.94 -18.23 8.86
C GLU A 164 -17.25 -17.79 9.51
N THR A 165 -17.18 -17.20 10.71
CA THR A 165 -18.36 -16.66 11.40
C THR A 165 -18.94 -15.48 10.62
N ASP A 166 -18.10 -14.55 10.20
CA ASP A 166 -18.50 -13.35 9.46
C ASP A 166 -19.05 -13.67 8.08
N TRP A 167 -18.54 -14.71 7.44
CA TRP A 167 -19.07 -15.25 6.20
C TRP A 167 -20.51 -15.71 6.37
N VAL A 168 -20.78 -16.55 7.38
CA VAL A 168 -22.13 -17.10 7.59
C VAL A 168 -23.11 -16.03 8.08
N GLU A 169 -22.65 -15.10 8.91
CA GLU A 169 -23.48 -14.07 9.54
C GLU A 169 -23.51 -12.74 8.76
N TRP A 170 -22.98 -12.72 7.54
CA TRP A 170 -22.82 -11.51 6.74
C TRP A 170 -24.14 -10.76 6.57
N ARG A 171 -24.13 -9.45 6.82
CA ARG A 171 -25.34 -8.64 6.97
C ARG A 171 -25.81 -8.01 5.66
N ALA A 172 -25.91 -8.82 4.60
CA ALA A 172 -26.41 -8.37 3.29
C ALA A 172 -27.78 -7.70 3.37
N ASN A 173 -28.68 -8.22 4.22
CA ASN A 173 -30.01 -7.66 4.47
C ASN A 173 -29.99 -6.24 5.09
N ASP A 174 -28.87 -5.82 5.69
CA ASP A 174 -28.68 -4.47 6.22
C ASP A 174 -27.90 -3.55 5.27
N GLY A 175 -27.45 -4.08 4.12
CA GLY A 175 -26.74 -3.33 3.08
C GLY A 175 -25.27 -3.72 2.88
N ALA A 176 -24.77 -4.77 3.53
CA ALA A 176 -23.42 -5.27 3.26
C ALA A 176 -23.30 -5.80 1.82
N PRO A 177 -22.21 -5.48 1.09
CA PRO A 177 -22.04 -5.93 -0.30
C PRO A 177 -21.75 -7.43 -0.37
N TYR A 178 -22.16 -8.06 -1.47
CA TYR A 178 -21.84 -9.45 -1.80
C TYR A 178 -21.97 -9.65 -3.31
N ASP A 179 -21.31 -10.69 -3.82
CA ASP A 179 -21.53 -11.22 -5.17
C ASP A 179 -22.70 -12.21 -5.13
N ASP A 180 -23.80 -11.86 -5.80
CA ASP A 180 -25.04 -12.65 -5.90
C ASP A 180 -24.91 -13.65 -7.06
N VAL A 181 -24.30 -14.79 -6.77
CA VAL A 181 -23.84 -15.77 -7.77
C VAL A 181 -25.02 -16.48 -8.43
N ASP A 182 -26.09 -16.76 -7.68
CA ASP A 182 -27.30 -17.38 -8.23
C ASP A 182 -28.34 -16.37 -8.72
N THR A 183 -28.07 -15.07 -8.57
CA THR A 183 -28.89 -13.94 -9.04
C THR A 183 -30.29 -13.90 -8.42
N ASN A 184 -30.45 -14.42 -7.20
CA ASN A 184 -31.74 -14.51 -6.52
C ASN A 184 -32.11 -13.24 -5.72
N GLY A 185 -31.15 -12.31 -5.52
CA GLY A 185 -31.30 -11.06 -4.79
C GLY A 185 -31.25 -11.18 -3.26
N SER A 186 -30.78 -12.30 -2.73
CA SER A 186 -30.62 -12.56 -1.31
C SER A 186 -29.38 -13.38 -1.03
N TYR A 187 -28.61 -12.98 -0.01
CA TYR A 187 -27.38 -13.66 0.35
C TYR A 187 -27.63 -15.07 0.91
N ASP A 188 -27.08 -16.08 0.23
CA ASP A 188 -26.93 -17.46 0.70
C ASP A 188 -25.44 -17.78 0.90
N PRO A 189 -24.95 -18.01 2.14
CA PRO A 189 -23.53 -18.26 2.40
C PRO A 189 -22.99 -19.56 1.80
N ASP A 190 -23.84 -20.47 1.31
CA ASP A 190 -23.43 -21.70 0.64
C ASP A 190 -23.21 -21.49 -0.88
N ILE A 191 -23.64 -20.36 -1.44
CA ILE A 191 -23.65 -20.08 -2.88
C ILE A 191 -22.93 -18.76 -3.22
N ASP A 192 -23.21 -17.72 -2.45
CA ASP A 192 -22.76 -16.35 -2.68
C ASP A 192 -21.43 -16.04 -1.98
N VAL A 193 -20.76 -14.98 -2.43
CA VAL A 193 -19.48 -14.52 -1.87
C VAL A 193 -19.68 -13.18 -1.16
N PRO A 194 -19.54 -13.09 0.17
CA PRO A 194 -19.68 -11.84 0.90
C PRO A 194 -18.49 -10.90 0.64
N GLY A 195 -18.74 -9.60 0.72
CA GLY A 195 -17.74 -8.56 0.51
C GLY A 195 -17.91 -7.82 -0.82
N ILE A 196 -17.00 -6.91 -1.12
CA ILE A 196 -16.93 -6.27 -2.44
C ILE A 196 -16.49 -7.32 -3.46
N PRO A 197 -17.26 -7.58 -4.54
CA PRO A 197 -16.85 -8.51 -5.59
C PRO A 197 -15.43 -8.22 -6.11
N GLY A 198 -14.59 -9.25 -6.18
CA GLY A 198 -13.19 -9.17 -6.58
C GLY A 198 -12.20 -8.70 -5.50
N ALA A 199 -12.66 -8.13 -4.38
CA ALA A 199 -11.76 -7.65 -3.32
C ALA A 199 -11.10 -8.81 -2.58
N SER A 200 -9.83 -8.63 -2.19
CA SER A 200 -9.10 -9.65 -1.43
C SER A 200 -9.56 -9.71 0.03
N GLN A 201 -9.96 -8.58 0.60
CA GLN A 201 -10.53 -8.47 1.94
C GLN A 201 -11.59 -7.38 1.95
N THR A 202 -12.69 -7.59 2.68
CA THR A 202 -13.71 -6.55 2.91
C THR A 202 -14.07 -6.48 4.39
N ILE A 203 -14.18 -5.26 4.90
CA ILE A 203 -14.71 -4.92 6.23
C ILE A 203 -16.02 -4.16 6.05
N TRP A 204 -17.01 -4.44 6.88
CA TRP A 204 -18.29 -3.72 6.86
C TRP A 204 -18.88 -3.54 8.27
N PHE A 205 -19.52 -2.39 8.52
CA PHE A 205 -20.33 -2.15 9.71
C PHE A 205 -21.35 -1.00 9.54
N VAL A 206 -22.28 -0.90 10.50
CA VAL A 206 -23.23 0.22 10.63
C VAL A 206 -23.07 0.92 11.98
N ALA A 207 -23.15 2.25 11.95
CA ALA A 207 -23.18 3.14 13.10
C ALA A 207 -24.22 4.25 12.90
N ASN A 208 -24.50 5.03 13.94
CA ASN A 208 -25.42 6.16 13.89
C ASN A 208 -25.06 7.26 14.91
N ASP A 209 -25.58 8.46 14.72
CA ASP A 209 -25.31 9.63 15.56
C ASP A 209 -26.40 9.94 16.60
N LEU A 210 -27.25 8.96 16.97
CA LEU A 210 -28.41 9.23 17.85
C LEU A 210 -28.08 9.38 19.35
N ASP A 211 -26.88 9.03 19.80
CA ASP A 211 -26.48 9.25 21.21
C ASP A 211 -26.03 10.70 21.43
N PRO A 212 -26.83 11.55 22.11
CA PRO A 212 -26.46 12.94 22.35
C PRO A 212 -25.22 13.07 23.21
N SER A 213 -24.90 12.09 24.08
CA SER A 213 -23.69 12.14 24.89
C SER A 213 -22.44 12.04 24.02
N LEU A 214 -22.48 11.26 22.94
CA LEU A 214 -21.38 11.11 21.99
C LEU A 214 -21.28 12.33 21.06
N THR A 215 -22.39 12.81 20.50
CA THR A 215 -22.35 13.99 19.61
C THR A 215 -21.93 15.26 20.36
N HIS A 216 -22.35 15.41 21.62
CA HIS A 216 -21.86 16.48 22.49
C HIS A 216 -20.38 16.31 22.84
N TYR A 217 -19.94 15.07 23.06
CA TYR A 217 -18.54 14.76 23.34
C TYR A 217 -17.62 15.05 22.15
N LEU A 218 -18.07 14.80 20.92
CA LEU A 218 -17.39 15.16 19.68
C LEU A 218 -17.13 16.68 19.63
N TYR A 219 -18.18 17.47 19.34
CA TYR A 219 -18.07 18.94 19.22
C TYR A 219 -19.36 19.69 19.62
N GLY A 220 -20.20 19.12 20.49
CA GLY A 220 -21.28 19.87 21.13
C GLY A 220 -22.57 20.04 20.30
N SER A 221 -22.68 19.42 19.12
CA SER A 221 -23.89 19.44 18.30
C SER A 221 -24.89 18.38 18.75
N ASP A 222 -26.19 18.68 18.62
CA ASP A 222 -27.24 17.67 18.81
C ASP A 222 -27.27 16.64 17.67
N PRO A 223 -27.71 15.40 17.92
CA PRO A 223 -27.90 14.36 16.91
C PRO A 223 -28.66 14.83 15.67
N MET A 224 -28.18 14.45 14.49
CA MET A 224 -28.84 14.77 13.22
C MET A 224 -29.76 13.64 12.77
N GLY A 225 -29.56 12.39 13.22
CA GLY A 225 -30.32 11.23 12.78
C GLY A 225 -29.79 10.62 11.49
N ILE A 226 -28.47 10.59 11.36
CA ILE A 226 -27.76 9.99 10.23
C ILE A 226 -27.35 8.57 10.60
N GLU A 227 -27.78 7.62 9.77
CA GLU A 227 -27.18 6.29 9.74
C GLU A 227 -25.96 6.32 8.83
N TYR A 228 -24.88 5.72 9.33
CA TYR A 228 -23.58 5.64 8.70
C TYR A 228 -23.26 4.17 8.45
N GLN A 229 -23.13 3.78 7.19
CA GLN A 229 -22.61 2.46 6.83
C GLN A 229 -21.24 2.62 6.20
N ALA A 230 -20.25 1.89 6.69
CA ALA A 230 -18.88 1.93 6.18
C ALA A 230 -18.50 0.59 5.58
N THR A 231 -17.91 0.63 4.40
CA THR A 231 -17.26 -0.51 3.74
C THR A 231 -15.81 -0.14 3.47
N TYR A 232 -14.88 -0.99 3.91
CA TYR A 232 -13.46 -0.86 3.58
C TYR A 232 -13.01 -2.10 2.84
N TRP A 233 -12.23 -1.94 1.78
CA TRP A 233 -11.73 -3.09 1.03
C TRP A 233 -10.38 -2.80 0.41
N GLU A 234 -9.62 -3.87 0.18
CA GLU A 234 -8.31 -3.83 -0.45
C GLU A 234 -8.19 -4.93 -1.49
N TYR A 235 -7.23 -4.75 -2.39
CA TYR A 235 -6.76 -5.79 -3.30
C TYR A 235 -5.32 -6.15 -2.92
N LYS A 236 -5.00 -7.43 -3.06
CA LYS A 236 -3.65 -7.97 -2.96
C LYS A 236 -3.33 -8.70 -4.26
N ASP A 237 -2.96 -7.94 -5.28
CA ASP A 237 -2.69 -8.46 -6.61
C ASP A 237 -1.25 -8.19 -7.08
N GLY A 238 -0.41 -7.50 -6.31
CA GLY A 238 0.97 -7.13 -6.68
C GLY A 238 1.05 -6.03 -7.73
N SER A 239 0.00 -5.23 -7.88
CA SER A 239 0.02 -3.98 -8.63
C SER A 239 0.14 -2.78 -7.68
N PHE A 240 -0.06 -1.57 -8.20
CA PHE A 240 -0.15 -0.36 -7.38
C PHE A 240 -1.28 -0.43 -6.32
N LEU A 241 -2.32 -1.25 -6.55
CA LEU A 241 -3.43 -1.47 -5.62
C LEU A 241 -2.98 -2.06 -4.29
N ASP A 242 -1.81 -2.70 -4.24
CA ASP A 242 -1.26 -3.21 -2.99
C ASP A 242 -0.85 -2.10 -2.01
N ASN A 243 -0.79 -0.84 -2.46
CA ASN A 243 -0.38 0.31 -1.65
C ASN A 243 -1.54 1.28 -1.37
N LEU A 244 -2.78 0.82 -1.50
CA LEU A 244 -3.95 1.59 -1.13
C LEU A 244 -5.10 0.69 -0.66
N PHE A 245 -6.08 1.29 -0.02
CA PHE A 245 -7.37 0.66 0.19
C PHE A 245 -8.49 1.67 0.01
N PHE A 246 -9.70 1.18 -0.16
CA PHE A 246 -10.86 2.02 -0.42
C PHE A 246 -11.73 2.15 0.82
N ARG A 247 -12.38 3.31 0.93
CA ARG A 247 -13.33 3.68 1.98
C ARG A 247 -14.62 4.10 1.29
N LYS A 248 -15.69 3.31 1.44
CA LYS A 248 -17.04 3.70 1.01
C LYS A 248 -17.87 4.03 2.24
N TYR A 249 -18.43 5.24 2.23
CA TYR A 249 -19.36 5.71 3.24
C TYR A 249 -20.73 5.93 2.63
N LYS A 250 -21.73 5.24 3.18
CA LYS A 250 -23.14 5.43 2.83
C LYS A 250 -23.83 6.13 4.01
N LEU A 251 -24.18 7.39 3.81
CA LEU A 251 -24.91 8.20 4.77
C LEU A 251 -26.39 8.17 4.42
N ILE A 252 -27.26 7.93 5.39
CA ILE A 252 -28.71 7.87 5.20
C ILE A 252 -29.38 8.81 6.19
N ASN A 253 -30.17 9.77 5.71
CA ASN A 253 -30.94 10.66 6.57
C ASN A 253 -32.19 9.92 7.04
N LYS A 254 -32.13 9.35 8.24
CA LYS A 254 -33.26 8.65 8.87
C LYS A 254 -33.97 9.51 9.93
N SER A 255 -33.75 10.82 9.89
CA SER A 255 -34.42 11.80 10.74
C SER A 255 -35.81 12.19 10.18
N ASP A 256 -36.43 13.20 10.79
CA ASP A 256 -37.66 13.83 10.31
C ASP A 256 -37.40 15.22 9.67
N VAL A 257 -36.13 15.59 9.47
CA VAL A 257 -35.71 16.91 8.97
C VAL A 257 -34.72 16.79 7.81
N ALA A 258 -34.89 17.63 6.79
CA ALA A 258 -33.95 17.73 5.68
C ALA A 258 -32.71 18.55 6.07
N PHE A 259 -31.56 18.19 5.51
CA PHE A 259 -30.30 18.91 5.68
C PHE A 259 -30.04 19.81 4.48
N ASP A 260 -29.66 21.05 4.75
CA ASP A 260 -29.31 22.05 3.75
C ASP A 260 -27.84 22.45 3.91
N SER A 261 -27.19 22.75 2.79
CA SER A 261 -25.77 23.13 2.78
C SER A 261 -24.89 22.11 3.52
N MET A 262 -25.11 20.82 3.28
CA MET A 262 -24.32 19.75 3.88
C MET A 262 -22.97 19.61 3.20
N TYR A 263 -21.95 19.32 3.99
CA TYR A 263 -20.59 19.01 3.57
C TYR A 263 -20.16 17.71 4.24
N ILE A 264 -19.29 16.97 3.55
CA ILE A 264 -18.49 15.90 4.15
C ILE A 264 -17.03 16.32 4.20
N SER A 265 -16.27 15.77 5.13
CA SER A 265 -14.83 15.92 5.17
C SER A 265 -14.14 14.65 5.64
N MET A 266 -13.19 14.17 4.87
CA MET A 266 -12.22 13.18 5.35
C MET A 266 -11.19 13.92 6.20
N TRP A 267 -11.21 13.69 7.51
CA TRP A 267 -10.24 14.27 8.44
C TRP A 267 -9.20 13.22 8.81
N SER A 268 -7.94 13.64 8.85
CA SER A 268 -6.82 12.76 9.20
C SER A 268 -5.74 13.51 9.97
N ASP A 269 -5.24 12.88 11.02
CA ASP A 269 -4.03 13.26 11.74
C ASP A 269 -2.86 12.47 11.15
N ILE A 270 -1.98 13.15 10.41
CA ILE A 270 -0.88 12.51 9.71
C ILE A 270 0.36 12.58 10.58
N ASP A 271 0.98 11.40 10.77
CA ASP A 271 2.24 11.21 11.48
C ASP A 271 3.15 10.32 10.62
N ILE A 272 3.89 10.89 9.66
CA ILE A 272 4.80 10.11 8.81
C ILE A 272 6.07 9.80 9.57
N GLY A 273 6.07 8.70 10.31
CA GLY A 273 7.18 8.37 11.18
C GLY A 273 7.27 9.38 12.32
N TYR A 274 8.20 10.33 12.23
CA TYR A 274 8.28 11.45 13.16
C TYR A 274 7.36 12.58 12.72
N ALA A 275 6.25 12.80 13.43
CA ALA A 275 5.32 13.89 13.12
C ALA A 275 5.94 15.30 13.12
N GLY A 276 7.15 15.47 13.64
CA GLY A 276 7.83 16.77 13.75
C GLY A 276 8.42 17.31 12.44
N ASP A 277 8.51 16.50 11.40
CA ASP A 277 9.05 16.88 10.09
C ASP A 277 8.06 16.76 8.92
N ASP A 278 6.76 16.76 9.19
CA ASP A 278 5.73 16.66 8.15
C ASP A 278 5.38 17.99 7.44
N PHE A 279 5.02 17.86 6.17
CA PHE A 279 4.34 18.86 5.34
C PHE A 279 3.05 18.28 4.76
N ALA A 280 2.11 19.15 4.40
CA ALA A 280 0.85 18.81 3.75
C ALA A 280 0.68 19.50 2.38
N GLY A 281 -0.21 18.98 1.55
CA GLY A 281 -0.55 19.54 0.26
C GLY A 281 -1.91 19.07 -0.24
N CYS A 282 -2.45 19.73 -1.26
CA CYS A 282 -3.56 19.20 -2.03
C CYS A 282 -3.38 19.40 -3.53
N ASP A 283 -3.87 18.44 -4.32
CA ASP A 283 -3.96 18.52 -5.76
C ASP A 283 -5.43 18.61 -6.17
N THR A 284 -5.83 19.80 -6.63
CA THR A 284 -7.23 20.09 -6.96
C THR A 284 -7.71 19.42 -8.25
N ILE A 285 -6.80 18.92 -9.09
CA ILE A 285 -7.14 18.22 -10.32
C ILE A 285 -7.40 16.74 -10.01
N LEU A 286 -6.56 16.17 -9.15
CA LEU A 286 -6.66 14.77 -8.71
C LEU A 286 -7.67 14.54 -7.58
N ASN A 287 -8.29 15.59 -7.01
CA ASN A 287 -9.09 15.48 -5.78
C ASN A 287 -8.33 14.85 -4.61
N LEU A 288 -7.03 15.10 -4.52
CA LEU A 288 -6.10 14.46 -3.59
C LEU A 288 -5.70 15.44 -2.49
N GLY A 289 -5.89 15.03 -1.23
CA GLY A 289 -5.27 15.67 -0.06
C GLY A 289 -4.15 14.78 0.46
N TYR A 290 -2.96 15.30 0.69
CA TYR A 290 -1.79 14.48 1.01
C TYR A 290 -0.83 15.14 2.00
N ALA A 291 0.08 14.31 2.51
CA ALA A 291 1.18 14.71 3.35
C ALA A 291 2.45 13.95 2.97
N TYR A 292 3.59 14.55 3.27
CA TYR A 292 4.91 14.07 2.90
C TYR A 292 5.97 14.67 3.83
N ASN A 293 7.11 13.99 3.97
CA ASN A 293 8.17 14.48 4.83
C ASN A 293 8.83 15.74 4.25
N ALA A 294 9.25 16.65 5.13
CA ALA A 294 9.96 17.88 4.77
C ALA A 294 11.41 17.62 4.35
N TYR A 295 12.00 16.51 4.81
CA TYR A 295 13.39 16.13 4.58
C TYR A 295 13.50 14.71 4.00
N ASP A 296 14.62 14.39 3.35
CA ASP A 296 14.85 13.04 2.79
C ASP A 296 15.18 12.00 3.88
N TYR A 297 15.29 12.45 5.13
CA TYR A 297 15.53 11.64 6.31
C TYR A 297 14.34 11.76 7.24
N ASP A 298 13.84 10.62 7.71
CA ASP A 298 12.93 10.50 8.85
C ASP A 298 13.49 9.45 9.82
N ALA A 299 13.45 9.72 11.12
CA ALA A 299 14.12 8.90 12.13
C ALA A 299 13.46 7.52 12.34
N VAL A 300 12.18 7.37 11.98
CA VAL A 300 11.44 6.11 12.05
C VAL A 300 11.64 5.31 10.75
N TYR A 301 11.74 5.99 9.61
CA TYR A 301 11.94 5.36 8.31
C TYR A 301 13.38 5.05 7.96
N ASP A 302 14.38 5.67 8.59
CA ASP A 302 15.80 5.37 8.34
C ASP A 302 16.10 3.85 8.42
N PRO A 303 16.92 3.31 7.48
CA PRO A 303 17.58 3.97 6.36
C PRO A 303 16.73 4.07 5.07
N SER A 304 15.44 3.74 5.12
CA SER A 304 14.52 3.90 3.99
C SER A 304 14.12 5.37 3.82
N PRO A 305 13.86 5.82 2.59
CA PRO A 305 13.28 7.15 2.36
C PRO A 305 11.86 7.22 2.98
N PRO A 306 11.44 8.40 3.46
CA PRO A 306 10.11 8.57 4.02
C PRO A 306 9.04 8.45 2.92
N PRO A 307 7.89 7.81 3.22
CA PRO A 307 6.77 7.72 2.30
C PRO A 307 5.99 9.04 2.24
N ALA A 308 5.05 9.11 1.30
CA ALA A 308 3.96 10.06 1.26
C ALA A 308 2.64 9.30 1.43
N VAL A 309 1.65 9.94 2.03
CA VAL A 309 0.32 9.37 2.25
C VAL A 309 -0.76 10.37 1.83
N GLY A 310 -1.88 9.89 1.31
CA GLY A 310 -2.96 10.78 0.87
C GLY A 310 -4.30 10.09 0.72
N PHE A 311 -5.32 10.94 0.58
CA PHE A 311 -6.72 10.59 0.43
C PHE A 311 -7.22 11.17 -0.90
N ASP A 312 -7.61 10.29 -1.81
CA ASP A 312 -8.16 10.62 -3.13
C ASP A 312 -9.69 10.47 -3.10
N LEU A 313 -10.41 11.58 -3.32
CA LEU A 313 -11.87 11.56 -3.40
C LEU A 313 -12.33 11.12 -4.80
N LEU A 314 -12.42 9.80 -4.97
CA LEU A 314 -12.89 9.15 -6.19
C LEU A 314 -14.35 9.49 -6.51
N GLN A 315 -15.20 9.53 -5.49
CA GLN A 315 -16.60 9.94 -5.60
C GLN A 315 -17.03 10.76 -4.38
N GLY A 316 -17.38 12.02 -4.59
CA GLY A 316 -18.08 12.82 -3.58
C GLY A 316 -19.61 12.69 -3.65
N PRO A 317 -20.32 13.42 -2.78
CA PRO A 317 -21.77 13.41 -2.69
C PRO A 317 -22.44 13.74 -4.03
N SER A 318 -23.61 13.13 -4.25
CA SER A 318 -24.43 13.41 -5.43
C SER A 318 -25.25 14.68 -5.24
N THR A 319 -25.22 15.56 -6.23
CA THR A 319 -26.11 16.71 -6.33
C THR A 319 -27.50 16.28 -6.81
N SER A 320 -28.50 17.14 -6.64
CA SER A 320 -29.85 16.92 -7.18
C SER A 320 -29.91 16.74 -8.71
N GLY A 321 -28.86 17.18 -9.43
CA GLY A 321 -28.71 16.98 -10.87
C GLY A 321 -28.12 15.64 -11.28
N GLY A 322 -27.74 14.78 -10.33
CA GLY A 322 -27.16 13.46 -10.57
C GLY A 322 -25.65 13.43 -10.82
N SER A 323 -24.96 14.58 -10.81
CA SER A 323 -23.50 14.64 -10.82
C SER A 323 -22.93 14.52 -9.41
N THR A 324 -21.79 13.86 -9.26
CA THR A 324 -21.02 13.80 -8.01
C THR A 324 -20.18 15.06 -7.85
N LEU A 325 -19.95 15.47 -6.60
CA LEU A 325 -19.12 16.63 -6.29
C LEU A 325 -17.64 16.21 -6.17
N PRO A 326 -16.69 17.01 -6.73
CA PRO A 326 -15.26 16.83 -6.48
C PRO A 326 -14.88 17.30 -5.07
N MET A 327 -13.58 17.33 -4.77
CA MET A 327 -13.08 18.09 -3.63
C MET A 327 -13.43 19.57 -3.84
N THR A 328 -14.02 20.22 -2.83
CA THR A 328 -14.44 21.63 -2.92
C THR A 328 -13.67 22.55 -1.96
N ALA A 329 -13.05 21.97 -0.95
CA ALA A 329 -12.16 22.66 -0.04
C ALA A 329 -11.10 21.71 0.52
N PHE A 330 -9.93 22.26 0.82
CA PHE A 330 -8.89 21.59 1.57
C PHE A 330 -8.39 22.51 2.67
N TYR A 331 -8.27 21.98 3.87
CA TYR A 331 -7.73 22.69 5.03
C TYR A 331 -6.73 21.80 5.77
N TYR A 332 -5.86 22.44 6.55
CA TYR A 332 -4.93 21.76 7.42
C TYR A 332 -4.79 22.49 8.75
N PHE A 333 -4.32 21.80 9.79
CA PHE A 333 -3.97 22.38 11.07
C PHE A 333 -2.47 22.23 11.34
N VAL A 334 -1.89 23.27 11.92
CA VAL A 334 -0.47 23.33 12.29
C VAL A 334 -0.31 23.81 13.73
N CYS A 335 0.73 23.32 14.40
CA CYS A 335 1.11 23.83 15.71
C CYS A 335 1.54 25.32 15.63
N GLY A 336 0.89 26.19 16.42
CA GLY A 336 1.28 27.59 16.59
C GLY A 336 0.65 28.61 15.61
N GLY A 337 -0.18 28.17 14.66
CA GLY A 337 -0.86 29.06 13.71
C GLY A 337 -2.20 29.60 14.22
N ASN A 338 -2.37 30.93 14.29
CA ASN A 338 -3.63 31.56 14.76
C ASN A 338 -4.86 31.29 13.86
N MET A 339 -4.66 30.96 12.57
CA MET A 339 -5.75 30.70 11.62
C MET A 339 -5.96 29.21 11.31
N PHE A 340 -4.96 28.38 11.65
CA PHE A 340 -4.86 26.96 11.30
C PHE A 340 -4.77 26.08 12.56
N TYR A 341 -5.40 26.49 13.65
CA TYR A 341 -5.39 25.67 14.86
C TYR A 341 -6.62 24.76 14.89
N CYS A 342 -6.41 23.58 15.48
CA CYS A 342 -7.47 22.60 15.69
C CYS A 342 -8.67 23.24 16.41
N PRO A 343 -9.91 22.99 15.94
CA PRO A 343 -11.11 23.52 16.59
C PRO A 343 -11.18 23.17 18.08
N PRO A 344 -11.59 24.11 18.95
CA PRO A 344 -11.76 23.84 20.36
C PRO A 344 -12.91 22.85 20.58
N PHE A 345 -12.91 22.11 21.69
CA PHE A 345 -14.03 21.26 22.05
C PHE A 345 -15.31 22.05 22.37
N GLY A 346 -16.45 21.39 22.20
CA GLY A 346 -17.78 21.98 22.38
C GLY A 346 -18.27 22.70 21.14
N PHE A 347 -19.45 23.34 21.24
CA PHE A 347 -20.21 23.85 20.10
C PHE A 347 -19.46 24.84 19.20
N GLU A 348 -18.56 25.64 19.79
CA GLU A 348 -17.69 26.50 18.99
C GLU A 348 -16.86 25.69 18.00
N GLY A 349 -16.38 24.51 18.38
CA GLY A 349 -15.68 23.57 17.50
C GLY A 349 -16.51 23.15 16.30
N ALA A 350 -17.80 22.81 16.51
CA ALA A 350 -18.70 22.44 15.41
C ALA A 350 -18.85 23.59 14.40
N VAL A 351 -19.04 24.82 14.88
CA VAL A 351 -19.10 26.01 14.01
C VAL A 351 -17.82 26.18 13.18
N ARG A 352 -16.66 25.92 13.78
CA ARG A 352 -15.38 26.08 13.09
C ARG A 352 -15.10 24.97 12.10
N PHE A 353 -15.38 23.71 12.43
CA PHE A 353 -15.30 22.61 11.48
C PHE A 353 -16.18 22.87 10.27
N TYR A 354 -17.43 23.29 10.47
CA TYR A 354 -18.32 23.63 9.38
C TYR A 354 -17.76 24.74 8.47
N ARG A 355 -17.10 25.76 9.04
CA ARG A 355 -16.41 26.81 8.25
C ARG A 355 -15.19 26.27 7.50
N PHE A 356 -14.41 25.38 8.12
CA PHE A 356 -13.28 24.73 7.44
C PHE A 356 -13.74 23.88 6.25
N MET A 357 -14.84 23.14 6.39
CA MET A 357 -15.48 22.39 5.29
C MET A 357 -15.93 23.30 4.13
N GLN A 358 -16.21 24.58 4.41
CA GLN A 358 -16.52 25.61 3.42
C GLN A 358 -15.27 26.26 2.79
N GLY A 359 -14.06 25.85 3.18
CA GLY A 359 -12.81 26.49 2.75
C GLY A 359 -12.60 27.87 3.36
N LYS A 360 -12.99 28.06 4.63
CA LYS A 360 -12.84 29.33 5.36
C LYS A 360 -12.07 29.15 6.66
N ILE A 361 -11.53 30.25 7.16
CA ILE A 361 -10.89 30.31 8.46
C ILE A 361 -11.93 30.05 9.54
N GLY A 362 -11.74 28.97 10.32
CA GLY A 362 -12.70 28.54 11.34
C GLY A 362 -13.08 29.65 12.33
N SER A 363 -12.10 30.38 12.85
CA SER A 363 -12.32 31.40 13.90
C SER A 363 -13.04 32.65 13.40
N THR A 364 -12.80 33.09 12.17
CA THR A 364 -13.28 34.38 11.65
C THR A 364 -14.37 34.28 10.58
N ASN A 365 -14.56 33.11 9.95
CA ASN A 365 -15.41 32.92 8.76
C ASN A 365 -14.95 33.70 7.52
N GLU A 366 -13.73 34.23 7.54
CA GLU A 366 -13.11 34.87 6.37
C GLU A 366 -12.53 33.80 5.43
N PRO A 367 -12.42 34.08 4.11
CA PRO A 367 -11.78 33.15 3.20
C PRO A 367 -10.28 33.02 3.51
N PHE A 368 -9.69 31.88 3.14
CA PHE A 368 -8.23 31.81 3.05
C PHE A 368 -7.74 32.70 1.91
N ILE A 369 -6.59 33.33 2.11
CA ILE A 369 -5.93 34.13 1.08
C ILE A 369 -4.68 33.39 0.63
N ASN A 370 -4.61 33.05 -0.66
CA ASN A 370 -3.42 32.45 -1.23
C ASN A 370 -2.28 33.48 -1.19
N PRO A 371 -1.15 33.21 -0.51
CA PRO A 371 -0.08 34.17 -0.30
C PRO A 371 0.71 34.48 -1.57
N VAL A 372 0.64 33.62 -2.59
CA VAL A 372 1.31 33.81 -3.89
C VAL A 372 0.49 34.73 -4.80
N THR A 373 -0.84 34.56 -4.83
CA THR A 373 -1.71 35.31 -5.73
C THR A 373 -2.37 36.53 -5.06
N GLY A 374 -2.47 36.54 -3.73
CA GLY A 374 -3.22 37.52 -2.95
C GLY A 374 -4.74 37.40 -3.08
N LEU A 375 -5.25 36.30 -3.64
CA LEU A 375 -6.67 36.07 -3.90
C LEU A 375 -7.30 35.08 -2.91
N PRO A 376 -8.61 35.21 -2.63
CA PRO A 376 -9.36 34.20 -1.88
C PRO A 376 -9.31 32.82 -2.53
N THR A 377 -9.19 31.76 -1.71
CA THR A 377 -9.22 30.36 -2.14
C THR A 377 -9.91 29.50 -1.09
N THR A 378 -10.48 28.35 -1.51
CA THR A 378 -10.98 27.29 -0.61
C THR A 378 -9.98 26.16 -0.41
N TYR A 379 -8.86 26.19 -1.13
CA TYR A 379 -7.78 25.20 -1.07
C TYR A 379 -6.52 25.85 -0.53
N VAL A 380 -6.13 25.42 0.67
CA VAL A 380 -4.83 25.79 1.26
C VAL A 380 -3.75 24.86 0.75
N VAL A 381 -2.50 25.35 0.67
CA VAL A 381 -1.34 24.57 0.21
C VAL A 381 -1.57 23.79 -1.10
N SER A 382 -2.24 24.41 -2.07
CA SER A 382 -2.61 23.81 -3.37
C SER A 382 -1.53 23.93 -4.46
N GLY A 383 -0.31 24.31 -4.08
CA GLY A 383 0.86 24.36 -4.95
C GLY A 383 1.48 22.99 -5.14
N ASP A 384 2.45 22.91 -6.04
CA ASP A 384 3.12 21.67 -6.38
C ASP A 384 4.53 21.62 -5.74
N PRO A 385 4.76 20.75 -4.74
CA PRO A 385 6.05 20.64 -4.08
C PRO A 385 7.14 20.04 -4.97
N LEU A 386 6.79 19.40 -6.09
CA LEU A 386 7.74 18.83 -7.04
C LEU A 386 8.46 19.93 -7.84
N THR A 387 7.71 20.94 -8.27
CA THR A 387 8.22 22.10 -9.02
C THR A 387 8.56 23.29 -8.13
N GLY A 388 8.00 23.34 -6.92
CA GLY A 388 8.10 24.49 -6.01
C GLY A 388 7.21 25.67 -6.42
N GLU A 389 6.24 25.43 -7.32
CA GLU A 389 5.32 26.46 -7.81
C GLU A 389 4.01 26.51 -7.00
N GLY A 390 3.44 27.71 -6.88
CA GLY A 390 2.16 27.92 -6.17
C GLY A 390 2.32 27.99 -4.65
N TRP A 391 1.21 27.84 -3.92
CA TRP A 391 1.19 27.89 -2.45
C TRP A 391 1.53 26.52 -1.90
N ILE A 392 2.78 26.30 -1.48
CA ILE A 392 3.22 25.04 -0.86
C ILE A 392 3.37 25.21 0.66
N ASP A 393 3.23 24.12 1.41
CA ASP A 393 3.61 24.09 2.82
C ASP A 393 5.12 24.33 2.97
N GLY A 394 5.54 24.90 4.09
CA GLY A 394 6.90 25.40 4.28
C GLY A 394 7.09 26.90 3.95
N MET A 395 6.14 27.53 3.25
CA MET A 395 6.22 28.97 2.94
C MET A 395 5.89 29.86 4.15
N GLU A 396 4.84 29.50 4.89
CA GLU A 396 4.34 30.30 6.03
C GLU A 396 4.68 29.65 7.38
N PHE A 397 4.74 28.32 7.44
CA PHE A 397 4.98 27.55 8.65
C PHE A 397 6.09 26.52 8.40
N GLY A 398 6.97 26.34 9.38
CA GLY A 398 7.96 25.27 9.35
C GLY A 398 7.32 23.89 9.45
N PRO A 399 8.10 22.81 9.22
CA PRO A 399 7.57 21.45 9.29
C PRO A 399 7.13 21.08 10.70
N GLY A 400 6.27 20.07 10.80
CA GLY A 400 5.70 19.61 12.07
C GLY A 400 4.35 18.95 11.88
N ASP A 401 3.72 18.58 13.00
CA ASP A 401 2.47 17.84 13.03
C ASP A 401 1.40 18.48 12.11
N ARG A 402 0.87 17.67 11.18
CA ARG A 402 -0.11 18.05 10.16
C ARG A 402 -1.39 17.23 10.30
N ASN A 403 -2.46 17.94 10.63
CA ASN A 403 -3.80 17.41 10.51
C ASN A 403 -4.44 17.96 9.23
N ILE A 404 -5.00 17.10 8.38
CA ILE A 404 -5.60 17.51 7.10
C ILE A 404 -7.11 17.26 7.07
N GLY A 405 -7.80 18.03 6.23
CA GLY A 405 -9.23 17.89 5.98
C GLY A 405 -9.55 18.09 4.51
N LEU A 406 -10.04 17.03 3.87
CA LEU A 406 -10.50 17.02 2.49
C LEU A 406 -12.02 17.08 2.47
N ALA A 407 -12.59 18.20 2.02
CA ALA A 407 -14.03 18.45 2.08
C ALA A 407 -14.70 18.51 0.70
N SER A 408 -15.97 18.09 0.65
CA SER A 408 -16.82 18.15 -0.53
C SER A 408 -18.23 18.63 -0.17
N GLY A 409 -18.71 19.68 -0.87
CA GLY A 409 -20.03 20.28 -0.68
C GLY A 409 -20.14 21.69 -1.27
N PRO A 410 -21.28 22.39 -1.11
CA PRO A 410 -22.47 21.92 -0.42
C PRO A 410 -23.32 20.98 -1.28
N PHE A 411 -24.04 20.08 -0.63
CA PHE A 411 -25.18 19.35 -1.18
C PHE A 411 -26.35 19.37 -0.19
N ASN A 412 -27.53 19.00 -0.66
CA ASN A 412 -28.73 18.91 0.19
C ASN A 412 -29.15 17.46 0.33
N MET A 413 -29.74 17.12 1.48
CA MET A 413 -30.14 15.76 1.80
C MET A 413 -31.56 15.75 2.38
N ALA A 414 -32.54 15.32 1.59
CA ALA A 414 -33.92 15.20 2.05
C ALA A 414 -34.08 14.05 3.06
N VAL A 415 -35.23 14.00 3.71
CA VAL A 415 -35.58 12.90 4.62
C VAL A 415 -35.68 11.60 3.83
N GLY A 416 -34.95 10.59 4.26
CA GLY A 416 -34.83 9.30 3.58
C GLY A 416 -33.79 9.25 2.46
N ASP A 417 -33.16 10.38 2.11
CA ASP A 417 -32.12 10.41 1.08
C ASP A 417 -30.87 9.64 1.54
N THR A 418 -30.13 9.14 0.57
CA THR A 418 -28.86 8.42 0.74
C THR A 418 -27.77 9.11 -0.06
N GLN A 419 -26.58 9.23 0.52
CA GLN A 419 -25.38 9.74 -0.14
C GLN A 419 -24.26 8.72 -0.03
N GLU A 420 -23.55 8.48 -1.12
CA GLU A 420 -22.40 7.57 -1.16
C GLU A 420 -21.13 8.35 -1.52
N VAL A 421 -20.12 8.19 -0.68
CA VAL A 421 -18.79 8.80 -0.84
C VAL A 421 -17.78 7.67 -0.92
N ILE A 422 -16.84 7.75 -1.86
CA ILE A 422 -15.76 6.78 -2.01
C ILE A 422 -14.43 7.51 -2.06
N ILE A 423 -13.51 7.07 -1.21
CA ILE A 423 -12.16 7.61 -1.06
C ILE A 423 -11.16 6.47 -1.15
N ALA A 424 -10.07 6.65 -1.89
CA ALA A 424 -8.90 5.79 -1.77
C ALA A 424 -7.91 6.42 -0.79
N GLU A 425 -7.43 5.65 0.18
CA GLU A 425 -6.31 6.02 1.02
C GLU A 425 -5.06 5.31 0.51
N ILE A 426 -4.05 6.10 0.17
CA ILE A 426 -2.90 5.68 -0.63
C ILE A 426 -1.64 5.98 0.17
N ALA A 427 -0.74 5.01 0.26
CA ALA A 427 0.62 5.21 0.76
C ALA A 427 1.62 4.91 -0.36
N ALA A 428 2.65 5.73 -0.50
CA ALA A 428 3.65 5.56 -1.55
C ALA A 428 5.04 5.88 -1.02
N MET A 429 5.99 4.98 -1.26
CA MET A 429 7.40 5.20 -0.97
C MET A 429 8.16 5.29 -2.30
N GLY A 430 8.96 6.34 -2.48
CA GLY A 430 9.84 6.55 -3.62
C GLY A 430 11.31 6.35 -3.29
N PHE A 431 12.19 6.87 -4.14
CA PHE A 431 13.64 6.95 -3.87
C PHE A 431 14.02 8.04 -2.89
N ASP A 432 13.20 9.09 -2.79
CA ASP A 432 13.30 10.19 -1.85
C ASP A 432 11.90 10.71 -1.49
N ARG A 433 11.80 11.73 -0.62
CA ARG A 433 10.51 12.25 -0.15
C ARG A 433 9.64 12.84 -1.28
N LEU A 434 10.24 13.42 -2.33
CA LEU A 434 9.52 14.03 -3.44
C LEU A 434 9.15 12.98 -4.49
N ASP A 435 9.99 11.96 -4.69
CA ASP A 435 9.63 10.78 -5.47
C ASP A 435 8.46 10.02 -4.82
N SER A 436 8.39 9.96 -3.49
CA SER A 436 7.20 9.45 -2.77
C SER A 436 5.93 10.24 -3.14
N VAL A 437 6.01 11.58 -3.24
CA VAL A 437 4.89 12.43 -3.69
C VAL A 437 4.53 12.17 -5.15
N LYS A 438 5.51 12.01 -6.04
CA LYS A 438 5.26 11.66 -7.46
C LYS A 438 4.48 10.36 -7.57
N LYS A 439 4.90 9.33 -6.84
CA LYS A 439 4.25 8.02 -6.83
C LYS A 439 2.85 8.07 -6.25
N LEU A 440 2.65 8.85 -5.19
CA LEU A 440 1.32 9.07 -4.63
C LEU A 440 0.36 9.66 -5.68
N LYS A 441 0.81 10.69 -6.42
CA LYS A 441 0.02 11.30 -7.52
C LYS A 441 -0.23 10.32 -8.67
N PHE A 442 0.75 9.47 -9.00
CA PHE A 442 0.60 8.44 -10.01
C PHE A 442 -0.45 7.42 -9.59
N TYR A 443 -0.37 6.91 -8.37
CA TYR A 443 -1.34 5.95 -7.82
C TYR A 443 -2.74 6.55 -7.74
N SER A 444 -2.88 7.82 -7.34
CA SER A 444 -4.14 8.58 -7.39
C SER A 444 -4.73 8.61 -8.80
N SER A 445 -3.93 8.97 -9.81
CA SER A 445 -4.36 8.95 -11.22
C SER A 445 -4.80 7.55 -11.68
N MET A 446 -4.03 6.52 -11.32
CA MET A 446 -4.31 5.13 -11.69
C MET A 446 -5.57 4.58 -11.02
N VAL A 447 -5.81 4.91 -9.73
CA VAL A 447 -6.99 4.46 -9.01
C VAL A 447 -8.26 5.18 -9.49
N GLN A 448 -8.19 6.46 -9.86
CA GLN A 448 -9.32 7.16 -10.49
C GLN A 448 -9.69 6.51 -11.83
N ASN A 449 -8.71 6.19 -12.69
CA ASN A 449 -8.97 5.47 -13.94
C ASN A 449 -9.59 4.09 -13.71
N THR A 450 -9.09 3.36 -12.71
CA THR A 450 -9.62 2.03 -12.33
C THR A 450 -11.05 2.15 -11.80
N TYR A 451 -11.34 3.22 -11.05
CA TYR A 451 -12.69 3.51 -10.60
C TYR A 451 -13.62 3.80 -11.79
N ASP A 452 -13.26 4.76 -12.63
CA ASP A 452 -14.10 5.21 -13.75
C ASP A 452 -14.37 4.07 -14.76
N ALA A 453 -13.47 3.09 -14.85
CA ALA A 453 -13.63 1.86 -15.64
C ALA A 453 -14.56 0.82 -15.00
N GLY A 454 -15.03 1.03 -13.77
CA GLY A 454 -16.14 0.30 -13.16
C GLY A 454 -15.82 -0.64 -12.00
N TYR A 455 -14.78 -0.38 -11.19
CA TYR A 455 -14.38 -1.03 -9.90
C TYR A 455 -14.24 -2.56 -9.80
N TYR A 456 -14.93 -3.32 -10.65
CA TYR A 456 -15.20 -4.76 -10.53
C TYR A 456 -14.53 -5.57 -11.65
N GLN A 457 -13.43 -5.07 -12.21
CA GLN A 457 -12.66 -5.89 -13.13
C GLN A 457 -11.82 -6.85 -12.32
N ASP A 458 -11.97 -8.15 -12.60
CA ASP A 458 -11.04 -9.15 -12.10
C ASP A 458 -9.62 -8.70 -12.43
N PRO A 459 -8.67 -8.77 -11.49
CA PRO A 459 -7.30 -8.44 -11.78
C PRO A 459 -6.82 -9.28 -12.95
N ALA A 460 -6.04 -8.67 -13.85
CA ALA A 460 -5.50 -9.36 -15.01
C ALA A 460 -4.79 -10.65 -14.56
N PRO A 461 -5.12 -11.84 -15.14
CA PRO A 461 -4.53 -13.10 -14.73
C PRO A 461 -3.01 -13.06 -14.71
N LYS A 462 -2.40 -13.53 -13.62
CA LYS A 462 -0.95 -13.47 -13.42
C LYS A 462 -0.31 -14.87 -13.52
N PRO A 463 0.88 -15.00 -14.12
CA PRO A 463 1.65 -16.23 -14.08
C PRO A 463 2.20 -16.47 -12.66
N LEU A 464 2.65 -17.70 -12.41
CA LEU A 464 3.32 -18.04 -11.15
C LEU A 464 4.61 -17.22 -10.96
N ILE A 465 4.99 -17.02 -9.71
CA ILE A 465 6.26 -16.39 -9.33
C ILE A 465 7.42 -17.32 -9.76
N PRO A 466 8.41 -16.83 -10.51
CA PRO A 466 9.62 -17.60 -10.81
C PRO A 466 10.35 -18.00 -9.53
N LEU A 467 10.69 -19.28 -9.39
CA LEU A 467 11.47 -19.77 -8.25
C LEU A 467 12.95 -19.54 -8.54
N VAL A 468 13.54 -18.55 -7.86
CA VAL A 468 14.93 -18.16 -8.09
C VAL A 468 15.85 -18.78 -7.04
N THR A 469 16.90 -19.44 -7.50
CA THR A 469 18.06 -19.83 -6.69
C THR A 469 19.19 -18.84 -6.92
N VAL A 470 19.91 -18.52 -5.83
CA VAL A 470 21.09 -17.66 -5.88
C VAL A 470 22.31 -18.53 -5.70
N GLU A 471 23.17 -18.53 -6.70
CA GLU A 471 24.46 -19.16 -6.62
C GLU A 471 25.53 -18.11 -6.30
N LYS A 472 26.42 -18.45 -5.36
CA LYS A 472 27.57 -17.60 -5.01
C LYS A 472 28.72 -17.98 -5.92
N THR A 473 28.92 -17.25 -7.01
CA THR A 473 29.90 -17.60 -8.04
C THR A 473 30.93 -16.48 -8.21
N GLY A 474 32.12 -16.63 -7.60
CA GLY A 474 33.25 -15.72 -7.81
C GLY A 474 32.91 -14.23 -7.52
N PRO A 475 33.34 -13.27 -8.36
CA PRO A 475 33.05 -11.84 -8.21
C PRO A 475 31.68 -11.44 -8.80
N GLN A 476 30.71 -12.36 -8.87
CA GLN A 476 29.38 -12.09 -9.42
C GLN A 476 28.28 -12.78 -8.57
N VAL A 477 27.08 -12.21 -8.62
CA VAL A 477 25.84 -12.82 -8.14
C VAL A 477 25.17 -13.51 -9.32
N GLU A 478 24.91 -14.81 -9.22
CA GLU A 478 24.22 -15.56 -10.26
C GLU A 478 22.81 -15.92 -9.80
N LEU A 479 21.80 -15.42 -10.52
CA LEU A 479 20.40 -15.74 -10.31
C LEU A 479 19.99 -16.79 -11.33
N ASN A 480 19.37 -17.88 -10.88
CA ASN A 480 18.88 -18.97 -11.72
C ASN A 480 17.42 -19.28 -11.39
N TRP A 481 16.53 -19.22 -12.38
CA TRP A 481 15.12 -19.60 -12.24
C TRP A 481 14.72 -20.72 -13.20
N GLY A 482 15.71 -21.47 -13.69
CA GLY A 482 15.54 -22.57 -14.65
C GLY A 482 15.58 -23.96 -14.04
N GLU A 483 15.94 -24.10 -12.75
CA GLU A 483 16.16 -25.40 -12.11
C GLU A 483 14.86 -26.18 -11.91
N ASP A 484 13.80 -25.53 -11.42
CA ASP A 484 12.48 -26.16 -11.26
C ASP A 484 11.75 -26.20 -12.59
N ARG A 485 11.99 -27.27 -13.34
CA ARG A 485 11.36 -27.52 -14.65
C ARG A 485 9.84 -27.53 -14.60
N GLN A 486 9.23 -27.95 -13.49
CA GLN A 486 7.77 -27.98 -13.39
C GLN A 486 7.22 -26.56 -13.28
N SER A 487 7.82 -25.72 -12.42
CA SER A 487 7.45 -24.32 -12.29
C SER A 487 7.66 -23.56 -13.61
N VAL A 488 8.82 -23.75 -14.25
CA VAL A 488 9.15 -23.16 -15.55
C VAL A 488 8.11 -23.53 -16.61
N ASP A 489 7.79 -24.82 -16.76
CA ASP A 489 6.84 -25.26 -17.78
C ASP A 489 5.43 -24.69 -17.51
N GLN A 490 5.03 -24.49 -16.25
CA GLN A 490 3.76 -23.86 -15.90
C GLN A 490 3.73 -22.36 -16.22
N ILE A 491 4.83 -21.65 -15.96
CA ILE A 491 4.96 -20.22 -16.24
C ILE A 491 4.97 -19.97 -17.76
N GLU A 492 5.82 -20.68 -18.49
CA GLU A 492 6.03 -20.44 -19.92
C GLU A 492 4.88 -20.95 -20.80
N SER A 493 4.00 -21.81 -20.25
CA SER A 493 2.76 -22.24 -20.92
C SER A 493 1.52 -21.47 -20.48
N PHE A 494 1.68 -20.42 -19.65
CA PHE A 494 0.57 -19.62 -19.15
C PHE A 494 -0.24 -18.97 -20.29
N ASP A 495 -1.54 -19.27 -20.33
CA ASP A 495 -2.52 -18.72 -21.26
C ASP A 495 -3.89 -18.68 -20.57
N GLN A 496 -4.29 -17.51 -20.06
CA GLN A 496 -5.56 -17.32 -19.35
C GLN A 496 -6.21 -16.01 -19.77
N SER A 497 -7.50 -16.08 -20.18
CA SER A 497 -8.29 -14.92 -20.59
C SER A 497 -7.61 -14.01 -21.64
N GLY A 498 -6.78 -14.60 -22.51
CA GLY A 498 -6.04 -13.88 -23.55
C GLY A 498 -4.66 -13.37 -23.13
N TYR A 499 -4.31 -13.43 -21.84
CA TYR A 499 -2.98 -13.10 -21.33
C TYR A 499 -2.06 -14.30 -21.47
N LYS A 500 -1.03 -14.16 -22.30
CA LYS A 500 -0.05 -15.22 -22.59
C LYS A 500 1.32 -14.85 -22.09
N PHE A 501 2.09 -15.81 -21.60
CA PHE A 501 3.49 -15.59 -21.25
C PHE A 501 4.25 -14.93 -22.41
N GLN A 502 4.98 -13.85 -22.11
CA GLN A 502 5.77 -13.10 -23.09
C GLN A 502 7.26 -13.07 -22.72
N GLY A 503 7.61 -13.08 -21.43
CA GLY A 503 9.01 -13.10 -21.01
C GLY A 503 9.22 -12.98 -19.50
N TYR A 504 10.49 -12.85 -19.13
CA TYR A 504 10.96 -12.59 -17.78
C TYR A 504 11.55 -11.18 -17.66
N ASN A 505 11.31 -10.53 -16.54
CA ASN A 505 12.02 -9.31 -16.13
C ASN A 505 12.89 -9.61 -14.92
N VAL A 506 14.08 -9.00 -14.88
CA VAL A 506 14.97 -9.03 -13.71
C VAL A 506 15.09 -7.62 -13.15
N TYR A 507 14.91 -7.48 -11.85
CA TYR A 507 14.92 -6.21 -11.14
C TYR A 507 15.96 -6.17 -10.03
N GLN A 508 16.61 -5.03 -9.85
CA GLN A 508 17.30 -4.68 -8.62
C GLN A 508 16.45 -3.71 -7.79
N LEU A 509 16.33 -3.99 -6.50
CA LEU A 509 15.50 -3.25 -5.54
C LEU A 509 16.35 -2.62 -4.43
N ASN A 510 15.84 -1.55 -3.82
CA ASN A 510 16.54 -0.84 -2.73
C ASN A 510 16.45 -1.61 -1.39
N SER A 511 15.36 -2.35 -1.18
CA SER A 511 15.13 -3.13 0.04
C SER A 511 14.17 -4.29 -0.19
N THR A 512 13.97 -5.13 0.83
CA THR A 512 12.92 -6.17 0.87
C THR A 512 11.49 -5.63 0.88
N PHE A 513 11.29 -4.31 0.94
CA PHE A 513 9.97 -3.68 0.96
C PHE A 513 9.73 -2.77 -0.24
N SER A 514 10.64 -2.81 -1.23
CA SER A 514 10.50 -2.02 -2.45
C SER A 514 9.41 -2.60 -3.35
N SER A 515 8.62 -1.73 -3.96
CA SER A 515 7.71 -2.12 -5.04
C SER A 515 8.44 -2.22 -6.38
N LYS A 516 7.79 -2.80 -7.39
CA LYS A 516 8.31 -2.89 -8.76
C LYS A 516 8.64 -1.51 -9.34
N GLU A 517 7.82 -0.52 -9.04
CA GLU A 517 7.97 0.88 -9.47
C GLU A 517 9.17 1.57 -8.77
N ASN A 518 9.70 0.98 -7.70
CA ASN A 518 10.90 1.41 -6.96
C ASN A 518 12.15 0.59 -7.33
N SER A 519 12.08 -0.19 -8.41
CA SER A 519 13.17 -1.05 -8.83
C SER A 519 13.78 -0.58 -10.15
N VAL A 520 15.02 -0.97 -10.39
CA VAL A 520 15.67 -0.81 -11.68
C VAL A 520 15.55 -2.13 -12.42
N ARG A 521 14.90 -2.12 -13.59
CA ARG A 521 14.88 -3.30 -14.47
C ARG A 521 16.27 -3.45 -15.11
N ILE A 522 16.97 -4.52 -14.76
CA ILE A 522 18.36 -4.77 -15.19
C ILE A 522 18.43 -5.65 -16.44
N ALA A 523 17.42 -6.49 -16.67
CA ALA A 523 17.30 -7.32 -17.86
C ALA A 523 15.84 -7.67 -18.19
N THR A 524 15.60 -7.97 -19.45
CA THR A 524 14.37 -8.60 -19.95
C THR A 524 14.78 -9.72 -20.92
N PHE A 525 14.13 -10.88 -20.78
CA PHE A 525 14.33 -12.04 -21.65
C PHE A 525 12.97 -12.50 -22.16
N ASP A 526 12.73 -12.40 -23.46
CA ASP A 526 11.41 -12.49 -24.06
C ASP A 526 11.39 -13.31 -25.33
N ILE A 527 10.19 -13.78 -25.69
CA ILE A 527 9.98 -14.59 -26.89
C ILE A 527 10.38 -13.77 -28.12
N GLU A 528 11.15 -14.38 -29.04
CA GLU A 528 11.49 -13.77 -30.34
C GLU A 528 10.27 -13.75 -31.28
N ASP A 529 9.35 -12.80 -31.07
CA ASP A 529 8.13 -12.65 -31.85
C ASP A 529 7.89 -11.23 -32.41
N GLY A 530 8.82 -10.31 -32.16
CA GLY A 530 8.76 -8.93 -32.65
C GLY A 530 8.01 -7.97 -31.72
N ILE A 531 7.61 -8.42 -30.52
CA ILE A 531 6.92 -7.59 -29.53
C ILE A 531 7.97 -6.96 -28.60
N THR A 532 8.55 -5.85 -29.05
CA THR A 532 9.59 -5.13 -28.29
C THR A 532 9.02 -4.07 -27.35
N GLU A 533 7.76 -3.68 -27.50
CA GLU A 533 7.12 -2.64 -26.67
C GLU A 533 5.64 -2.99 -26.43
N ILE A 534 5.21 -2.95 -25.17
CA ILE A 534 3.79 -3.02 -24.79
C ILE A 534 3.38 -1.64 -24.25
N PRO A 535 2.44 -0.95 -24.91
CA PRO A 535 2.01 0.38 -24.48
C PRO A 535 1.07 0.31 -23.26
N GLY A 536 1.06 1.36 -22.46
CA GLY A 536 0.14 1.52 -21.34
C GLY A 536 0.45 2.78 -20.52
N LEU A 537 -0.22 2.93 -19.38
CA LEU A 537 0.00 4.07 -18.49
C LEU A 537 1.30 3.94 -17.69
N VAL A 538 2.16 4.95 -17.79
CA VAL A 538 3.41 5.09 -17.05
C VAL A 538 3.44 6.41 -16.28
N MET A 539 4.28 6.49 -15.25
CA MET A 539 4.46 7.72 -14.47
C MET A 539 5.31 8.72 -15.26
N ASP A 540 4.79 9.93 -15.43
CA ASP A 540 5.56 11.07 -15.91
C ASP A 540 6.66 11.43 -14.88
N PRO A 541 7.94 11.41 -15.25
CA PRO A 541 9.04 11.66 -14.31
C PRO A 541 9.08 13.10 -13.78
N GLU A 542 8.47 14.07 -14.46
CA GLU A 542 8.42 15.47 -14.03
C GLU A 542 7.23 15.71 -13.10
N THR A 543 6.04 15.27 -13.52
CA THR A 543 4.77 15.64 -12.85
C THR A 543 4.24 14.59 -11.87
N GLY A 544 4.66 13.32 -12.01
CA GLY A 544 4.08 12.19 -11.30
C GLY A 544 2.69 11.77 -11.80
N LEU A 545 2.18 12.34 -12.88
CA LEU A 545 0.88 11.98 -13.45
C LEU A 545 0.98 10.74 -14.35
N ALA A 546 -0.14 10.05 -14.54
CA ALA A 546 -0.22 8.94 -15.49
C ALA A 546 -0.27 9.46 -16.94
N ILE A 547 0.64 8.98 -17.79
CA ILE A 547 0.70 9.31 -19.23
C ILE A 547 0.80 8.02 -20.05
N GLU A 548 0.36 8.07 -21.32
CA GLU A 548 0.59 6.97 -22.26
C GLU A 548 2.09 6.82 -22.55
N GLY A 549 2.60 5.60 -22.40
CA GLY A 549 3.99 5.24 -22.65
C GLY A 549 4.14 3.75 -22.85
N VAL A 550 5.33 3.22 -22.54
CA VAL A 550 5.66 1.79 -22.68
C VAL A 550 5.83 1.20 -21.29
N VAL A 551 4.91 0.29 -20.90
CA VAL A 551 4.93 -0.37 -19.58
C VAL A 551 5.88 -1.56 -19.54
N GLN A 552 6.12 -2.19 -20.70
CA GLN A 552 6.99 -3.34 -20.84
C GLN A 552 7.85 -3.17 -22.09
N TYR A 553 9.16 -3.31 -21.91
CA TYR A 553 10.11 -3.28 -23.02
C TYR A 553 10.62 -4.70 -23.21
N GLY A 554 10.36 -5.27 -24.38
CA GLY A 554 10.93 -6.52 -24.85
C GLY A 554 12.29 -6.29 -25.52
N SER A 555 13.10 -7.33 -25.54
CA SER A 555 14.44 -7.33 -26.14
C SER A 555 14.54 -8.19 -27.40
N ASP A 556 13.53 -9.03 -27.68
CA ASP A 556 13.58 -10.13 -28.66
C ASP A 556 14.89 -10.95 -28.52
N SER A 557 15.37 -11.17 -27.28
CA SER A 557 16.64 -11.86 -27.04
C SER A 557 16.51 -13.38 -26.88
N GLY A 558 15.28 -13.90 -26.82
CA GLY A 558 14.99 -15.27 -26.43
C GLY A 558 14.84 -15.44 -24.92
N ILE A 559 14.30 -16.58 -24.52
CA ILE A 559 14.08 -16.90 -23.11
C ILE A 559 15.36 -17.46 -22.47
N GLU A 560 15.98 -16.65 -21.62
CA GLU A 560 17.02 -17.07 -20.68
C GLU A 560 16.44 -17.31 -19.28
N ARG A 561 17.14 -18.13 -18.49
CA ARG A 561 16.73 -18.50 -17.13
C ARG A 561 17.83 -18.28 -16.09
N THR A 562 18.89 -17.59 -16.49
CA THR A 562 20.06 -17.30 -15.67
C THR A 562 20.61 -15.92 -15.99
N ILE A 563 21.13 -15.20 -15.00
CA ILE A 563 21.87 -13.95 -15.19
C ILE A 563 22.98 -13.80 -14.15
N SER A 564 24.14 -13.33 -14.58
CA SER A 564 25.27 -12.99 -13.70
C SER A 564 25.37 -11.47 -13.53
N ILE A 565 25.52 -11.01 -12.30
CA ILE A 565 25.44 -9.59 -11.91
C ILE A 565 26.64 -9.23 -11.03
N ASP A 566 27.39 -8.20 -11.40
CA ASP A 566 28.51 -7.65 -10.62
C ASP A 566 28.42 -6.14 -10.39
N THR A 567 27.30 -5.56 -10.83
CA THR A 567 27.05 -4.13 -10.84
C THR A 567 25.86 -3.83 -9.94
N ASP A 568 26.01 -2.85 -9.07
CA ASP A 568 24.90 -2.18 -8.42
C ASP A 568 24.29 -1.18 -9.40
N TYR A 569 23.16 -1.53 -9.99
CA TYR A 569 22.41 -0.71 -10.94
C TYR A 569 21.63 0.44 -10.29
N LEU A 570 21.50 0.49 -8.96
CA LEU A 570 20.89 1.63 -8.26
C LEU A 570 21.86 2.82 -8.20
N ASP A 571 23.15 2.55 -8.01
CA ASP A 571 24.19 3.58 -7.97
C ASP A 571 25.11 3.58 -9.21
N ASN A 572 24.88 2.64 -10.13
CA ASN A 572 25.67 2.39 -11.33
C ASN A 572 27.17 2.24 -11.01
N SER A 573 27.46 1.47 -9.96
CA SER A 573 28.81 1.18 -9.48
C SER A 573 29.06 -0.33 -9.35
N HIS A 574 30.32 -0.73 -9.17
CA HIS A 574 30.63 -2.14 -8.90
C HIS A 574 30.12 -2.54 -7.51
N MET A 575 29.65 -3.77 -7.37
CA MET A 575 29.17 -4.25 -6.09
C MET A 575 30.23 -4.21 -4.99
N ILE A 576 29.78 -3.92 -3.76
CA ILE A 576 30.64 -3.75 -2.59
C ILE A 576 30.57 -5.02 -1.75
N VAL A 577 31.74 -5.59 -1.44
CA VAL A 577 31.86 -6.80 -0.62
C VAL A 577 31.19 -6.60 0.74
N GLY A 578 30.33 -7.54 1.10
CA GLY A 578 29.57 -7.53 2.36
C GLY A 578 28.33 -6.61 2.36
N LYS A 579 28.08 -5.85 1.28
CA LYS A 579 26.82 -5.12 1.11
C LYS A 579 25.71 -6.09 0.72
N LYS A 580 24.51 -5.84 1.25
CA LYS A 580 23.28 -6.53 0.88
C LYS A 580 22.70 -5.91 -0.38
N TYR A 581 22.25 -6.76 -1.27
CA TYR A 581 21.59 -6.46 -2.53
C TYR A 581 20.26 -7.19 -2.58
N TYR A 582 19.28 -6.62 -3.27
CA TYR A 582 17.94 -7.18 -3.36
C TYR A 582 17.57 -7.31 -4.83
N PHE A 583 17.18 -8.51 -5.23
CA PHE A 583 16.80 -8.82 -6.61
C PHE A 583 15.42 -9.48 -6.65
N ALA A 584 14.76 -9.38 -7.79
CA ALA A 584 13.57 -10.18 -8.06
C ALA A 584 13.53 -10.55 -9.54
N VAL A 585 12.97 -11.72 -9.83
CA VAL A 585 12.65 -12.15 -11.20
C VAL A 585 11.16 -12.34 -11.28
N THR A 586 10.54 -11.80 -12.33
CA THR A 586 9.11 -11.92 -12.56
C THR A 586 8.84 -12.42 -13.97
N ALA A 587 7.70 -13.06 -14.16
CA ALA A 587 7.19 -13.43 -15.47
C ALA A 587 6.08 -12.46 -15.87
N TYR A 588 6.12 -11.96 -17.09
CA TYR A 588 5.10 -11.06 -17.61
C TYR A 588 4.35 -11.67 -18.79
N THR A 589 3.13 -11.17 -18.99
CA THR A 589 2.23 -11.62 -20.04
C THR A 589 1.92 -10.50 -21.01
N TYR A 590 1.36 -10.85 -22.17
CA TYR A 590 0.78 -9.92 -23.11
C TYR A 590 -0.60 -10.41 -23.58
N ASN A 591 -1.55 -9.48 -23.63
CA ASN A 591 -2.87 -9.65 -24.21
C ASN A 591 -3.02 -8.64 -25.38
N PRO A 592 -3.07 -9.11 -26.64
CA PRO A 592 -3.17 -8.24 -27.81
C PRO A 592 -4.57 -7.66 -28.04
N ASP A 593 -5.57 -7.99 -27.20
CA ASP A 593 -6.92 -7.44 -27.32
C ASP A 593 -6.93 -5.94 -26.99
N PRO A 594 -7.26 -5.04 -27.94
CA PRO A 594 -7.33 -3.60 -27.69
C PRO A 594 -8.47 -3.20 -26.74
N ALA A 595 -9.39 -4.11 -26.43
CA ALA A 595 -10.43 -3.88 -25.42
C ALA A 595 -9.99 -4.26 -23.99
N ALA A 596 -8.83 -4.90 -23.83
CA ALA A 596 -8.29 -5.20 -22.51
C ALA A 596 -7.92 -3.89 -21.79
N PHE A 597 -8.42 -3.70 -20.56
CA PHE A 597 -8.12 -2.50 -19.77
C PHE A 597 -6.62 -2.39 -19.46
N THR A 598 -6.02 -3.51 -19.04
CA THR A 598 -4.57 -3.70 -19.01
C THR A 598 -4.20 -4.76 -20.04
N ASN A 599 -3.27 -4.48 -20.93
CA ASN A 599 -2.84 -5.41 -21.98
C ASN A 599 -1.65 -6.29 -21.56
N ASN A 600 -1.19 -6.16 -20.31
CA ASN A 600 -0.19 -7.03 -19.71
C ASN A 600 -0.51 -7.29 -18.24
N SER A 601 0.10 -8.35 -17.71
CA SER A 601 0.16 -8.63 -16.28
C SER A 601 1.56 -9.13 -15.95
N GLU A 602 1.92 -9.13 -14.67
CA GLU A 602 3.20 -9.64 -14.21
C GLU A 602 3.02 -10.35 -12.88
N SER A 603 3.76 -11.45 -12.68
CA SER A 603 3.76 -12.21 -11.44
C SER A 603 4.11 -11.31 -10.25
N LEU A 604 3.69 -11.71 -9.04
CA LEU A 604 4.12 -11.04 -7.81
C LEU A 604 5.64 -11.04 -7.71
N LEU A 605 6.18 -10.06 -6.98
CA LEU A 605 7.60 -10.01 -6.64
C LEU A 605 7.90 -11.00 -5.52
N ASP A 606 8.98 -11.77 -5.69
CA ASP A 606 9.67 -12.45 -4.60
C ASP A 606 11.07 -11.84 -4.49
N ILE A 607 11.28 -11.08 -3.41
CA ILE A 607 12.51 -10.30 -3.23
C ILE A 607 13.56 -11.16 -2.54
N ILE A 608 14.68 -11.31 -3.23
CA ILE A 608 15.79 -12.17 -2.85
C ILE A 608 16.91 -11.29 -2.29
N GLU A 609 17.23 -11.47 -1.02
CA GLU A 609 18.39 -10.83 -0.40
C GLU A 609 19.67 -11.61 -0.72
N VAL A 610 20.66 -10.90 -1.26
CA VAL A 610 21.98 -11.43 -1.60
C VAL A 610 23.06 -10.60 -0.90
N ILE A 611 24.03 -11.26 -0.29
CA ILE A 611 25.26 -10.59 0.18
C ILE A 611 26.34 -10.84 -0.86
N TYR A 612 26.88 -9.77 -1.43
CA TYR A 612 27.97 -9.87 -2.41
C TYR A 612 29.31 -10.18 -1.71
N TYR A 613 30.08 -11.08 -2.30
CA TYR A 613 31.44 -11.42 -1.87
C TYR A 613 32.35 -11.42 -3.10
N ASP A 614 33.59 -10.96 -2.97
CA ASP A 614 34.56 -10.85 -4.08
C ASP A 614 35.65 -11.94 -4.05
N ASP A 615 35.67 -12.80 -3.02
CA ASP A 615 36.69 -13.83 -2.89
C ASP A 615 36.11 -15.18 -2.42
N LEU A 616 35.98 -16.12 -3.34
CA LEU A 616 36.19 -17.54 -3.03
C LEU A 616 37.57 -17.90 -3.60
N GLU A 617 38.58 -18.08 -2.74
CA GLU A 617 39.82 -18.73 -3.16
C GLU A 617 39.46 -20.10 -3.77
N GLY A 618 39.62 -20.28 -5.09
CA GLY A 618 39.24 -21.53 -5.77
C GLY A 618 38.93 -21.40 -7.25
N ALA A 619 38.27 -22.42 -7.81
CA ALA A 619 37.75 -22.41 -9.18
C ALA A 619 36.35 -21.77 -9.22
N ASN A 620 36.06 -20.98 -10.25
CA ASN A 620 34.79 -20.29 -10.45
C ASN A 620 33.78 -21.17 -11.20
N TYR A 621 32.50 -20.78 -11.18
CA TYR A 621 31.48 -21.41 -12.01
C TYR A 621 31.87 -21.33 -13.50
N GLY A 622 31.68 -22.43 -14.23
CA GLY A 622 32.05 -22.53 -15.63
C GLY A 622 33.54 -22.76 -15.88
N ASP A 623 34.42 -22.63 -14.89
CA ASP A 623 35.83 -22.96 -15.03
C ASP A 623 36.01 -24.43 -15.43
N SER A 624 36.94 -24.66 -16.35
CA SER A 624 37.35 -26.01 -16.72
C SER A 624 38.44 -26.50 -15.76
N LEU A 625 38.18 -27.61 -15.09
CA LEU A 625 39.18 -28.21 -14.20
C LEU A 625 40.25 -28.95 -15.00
N GLN A 626 41.48 -28.95 -14.49
CA GLN A 626 42.56 -29.69 -15.11
C GLN A 626 42.29 -31.19 -15.01
N VAL A 627 42.19 -31.86 -16.15
CA VAL A 627 42.10 -33.32 -16.23
C VAL A 627 43.45 -33.88 -16.69
N LEU A 628 44.05 -34.74 -15.88
CA LEU A 628 45.30 -35.45 -16.19
C LEU A 628 45.00 -36.89 -16.58
N HIS A 629 45.35 -37.28 -17.81
CA HIS A 629 45.32 -38.67 -18.23
C HIS A 629 46.55 -39.39 -17.66
N THR A 630 46.38 -40.13 -16.57
CA THR A 630 47.47 -40.76 -15.83
C THR A 630 47.76 -42.19 -16.29
N GLN A 631 46.77 -42.95 -16.78
CA GLN A 631 46.90 -44.32 -17.27
C GLN A 631 45.83 -44.68 -18.32
N GLY A 632 46.18 -45.55 -19.28
CA GLY A 632 45.27 -46.07 -20.31
C GLY A 632 45.71 -45.73 -21.74
N ILE A 633 45.08 -46.38 -22.74
CA ILE A 633 45.33 -46.14 -24.18
C ILE A 633 44.16 -45.41 -24.88
N GLY A 634 43.14 -44.99 -24.13
CA GLY A 634 41.95 -44.31 -24.68
C GLY A 634 42.26 -42.87 -25.08
N GLY A 635 41.79 -42.45 -26.26
CA GLY A 635 41.96 -41.09 -26.80
C GLY A 635 40.78 -40.14 -26.55
N GLY A 636 39.87 -40.48 -25.62
CA GLY A 636 38.72 -39.65 -25.28
C GLY A 636 39.13 -38.42 -24.47
N GLU A 637 38.50 -37.28 -24.75
CA GLU A 637 38.68 -36.04 -24.00
C GLU A 637 37.56 -35.90 -22.96
N ILE A 638 37.92 -35.60 -21.71
CA ILE A 638 36.96 -35.33 -20.64
C ILE A 638 37.06 -33.84 -20.31
N ILE A 639 35.94 -33.15 -20.39
CA ILE A 639 35.80 -31.75 -19.98
C ILE A 639 34.97 -31.74 -18.70
N ILE A 640 35.54 -31.27 -17.61
CA ILE A 640 34.85 -31.08 -16.33
C ILE A 640 34.65 -29.59 -16.12
N LYS A 641 33.40 -29.16 -15.93
CA LYS A 641 33.04 -27.79 -15.59
C LYS A 641 32.58 -27.72 -14.14
N VAL A 642 33.00 -26.68 -13.43
CA VAL A 642 32.50 -26.38 -12.08
C VAL A 642 31.08 -25.82 -12.19
N THR A 643 30.14 -26.43 -11.47
CA THR A 643 28.74 -25.97 -11.38
C THR A 643 28.35 -25.42 -10.01
N ASP A 644 29.18 -25.64 -8.98
CA ASP A 644 29.01 -25.03 -7.66
C ASP A 644 30.39 -24.96 -6.97
N PRO A 645 31.05 -23.78 -6.99
CA PRO A 645 32.35 -23.56 -6.37
C PRO A 645 32.38 -23.84 -4.87
N THR A 646 31.27 -23.64 -4.16
CA THR A 646 31.19 -23.75 -2.69
C THR A 646 31.17 -25.20 -2.21
N LYS A 647 30.84 -26.14 -3.11
CA LYS A 647 30.85 -27.59 -2.84
C LYS A 647 32.17 -28.26 -3.22
N LEU A 648 33.13 -27.53 -3.78
CA LEU A 648 34.45 -28.08 -4.08
C LEU A 648 35.16 -28.45 -2.78
N THR A 649 35.54 -29.72 -2.63
CA THR A 649 36.21 -30.19 -1.40
C THR A 649 37.73 -29.99 -1.45
N GLY A 650 38.28 -29.56 -2.59
CA GLY A 650 39.73 -29.43 -2.81
C GLY A 650 40.47 -30.77 -2.95
N GLU A 651 39.76 -31.88 -3.12
CA GLU A 651 40.33 -33.22 -3.26
C GLU A 651 40.57 -33.57 -4.74
N ASP A 652 41.49 -34.51 -4.99
CA ASP A 652 41.69 -35.09 -6.31
C ASP A 652 40.66 -36.21 -6.56
N TYR A 653 39.98 -36.15 -7.72
CA TYR A 653 38.99 -37.15 -8.11
C TYR A 653 39.46 -37.96 -9.32
N GLU A 654 39.16 -39.25 -9.31
CA GLU A 654 39.51 -40.16 -10.39
C GLU A 654 38.26 -40.59 -11.17
N VAL A 655 38.28 -40.38 -12.49
CA VAL A 655 37.29 -40.92 -13.43
C VAL A 655 37.95 -42.03 -14.23
N TYR A 656 37.41 -43.25 -14.12
CA TYR A 656 37.91 -44.40 -14.87
C TYR A 656 36.77 -45.09 -15.64
N PHE A 657 37.11 -45.66 -16.79
CA PHE A 657 36.20 -46.50 -17.57
C PHE A 657 36.63 -47.96 -17.44
N ARG A 658 35.76 -48.82 -16.89
CA ARG A 658 36.08 -50.24 -16.65
C ARG A 658 35.83 -51.16 -17.83
N ILE A 659 35.15 -50.69 -18.88
CA ILE A 659 34.70 -51.54 -19.98
C ILE A 659 35.20 -50.96 -21.30
N GLN A 660 36.27 -51.57 -21.81
CA GLN A 660 36.73 -51.35 -23.17
C GLN A 660 36.14 -52.44 -24.06
N LYS A 661 35.19 -52.09 -24.93
CA LYS A 661 34.59 -53.08 -25.85
C LYS A 661 35.50 -53.41 -27.03
N TYR A 662 36.42 -52.51 -27.38
CA TYR A 662 37.33 -52.63 -28.53
C TYR A 662 38.71 -52.04 -28.21
N TYR A 663 39.79 -52.65 -28.69
CA TYR A 663 41.15 -52.11 -28.64
C TYR A 663 41.70 -51.93 -30.05
N LEU A 664 42.59 -50.96 -30.23
CA LEU A 664 43.31 -50.77 -31.50
C LEU A 664 44.46 -51.78 -31.57
N ASN A 665 44.50 -52.66 -32.56
CA ASN A 665 45.62 -53.58 -32.73
C ASN A 665 46.85 -52.87 -33.34
N GLU A 666 47.98 -53.59 -33.46
CA GLU A 666 49.24 -53.05 -33.99
C GLU A 666 49.13 -52.55 -35.45
N ASP A 667 48.08 -52.93 -36.17
CA ASP A 667 47.78 -52.49 -37.54
C ASP A 667 46.86 -51.25 -37.59
N GLY A 668 46.43 -50.72 -36.44
CA GLY A 668 45.57 -49.55 -36.36
C GLY A 668 44.07 -49.82 -36.53
N GLU A 669 43.61 -51.06 -36.37
CA GLU A 669 42.21 -51.45 -36.49
C GLU A 669 41.55 -51.69 -35.13
N TRP A 670 40.31 -51.23 -34.95
CA TRP A 670 39.54 -51.43 -33.71
C TRP A 670 38.95 -52.85 -33.64
N VAL A 671 39.39 -53.66 -32.69
CA VAL A 671 39.05 -55.10 -32.54
C VAL A 671 38.35 -55.35 -31.20
N PRO A 672 37.23 -56.11 -31.15
CA PRO A 672 36.48 -56.31 -29.90
C PRO A 672 37.24 -57.12 -28.85
N ILE A 673 37.12 -56.73 -27.57
CA ILE A 673 37.70 -57.47 -26.43
C ILE A 673 36.75 -58.60 -26.04
N GLY A 674 37.23 -59.85 -26.09
CA GLY A 674 36.49 -61.04 -25.67
C GLY A 674 36.43 -61.19 -24.14
N ASP A 675 35.29 -61.64 -23.63
CA ASP A 675 34.81 -61.57 -22.24
C ASP A 675 35.55 -62.46 -21.20
N THR A 676 36.84 -62.74 -21.37
CA THR A 676 37.60 -63.58 -20.43
C THR A 676 39.06 -63.11 -20.30
N ASP A 677 39.33 -62.20 -19.36
CA ASP A 677 40.36 -62.46 -18.35
C ASP A 677 40.31 -61.48 -17.16
N LYS A 678 40.71 -62.01 -16.01
CA LYS A 678 40.57 -61.47 -14.63
C LYS A 678 41.74 -60.55 -14.23
N SER A 679 41.43 -59.46 -13.50
CA SER A 679 42.21 -58.76 -12.44
C SER A 679 43.65 -58.29 -12.77
N ILE A 680 44.11 -57.08 -12.40
CA ILE A 680 44.36 -56.53 -11.04
C ILE A 680 44.57 -55.00 -11.16
N LEU A 681 44.03 -54.26 -10.16
CA LEU A 681 44.26 -52.87 -9.72
C LEU A 681 44.62 -51.79 -10.76
#